data_AF-A0A1K1N9H4-F1
#
_entry.id   AF-A0A1K1N9H4-F1
#
_cell.length_a   1.000
_cell.length_b   1.000
_cell.length_c   1.000
_cell.angle_alpha   90.00
_cell.angle_beta   90.00
_cell.angle_gamma   90.00
#
_symmetry.space_group_name_H-M   'P 1'
#
loop_
_entity.id
_entity.type
_entity.pdbx_description
1 polymer ?
#
loop_
_entity_poly.entity_id
_entity_poly.type
_entity_poly.pdbx_seq_one_letter_code
_entity_poly.pdbx_strand_id
1 'polypeptide(L)'
;MIKKEQNKEKTSWMELLLSLDSMCITFRDENLLASKFPIQDSWKKLVHGKFIIFFYAGVNFQREYCGSIEERVQQYMNLLCALGDSLGNMQDAVLWWFDDGSLRALLDAVEDEKERNKLECTYMWTIQLHLAKAVHDESGDFARALAWGSVYYGEKSDYGREFQKVGKVAATYTLTSNDQSLESWLGETMREHSITDLDPEWEKCIQGRKVMLFPLQPQTLLIEGERVVSLLENLVYLAQEHKDICIWWLVDKDLDKVVSLLIENLRLNFNEARSNFKKVQNVIYDESGETGRALEYTDVCFGEPRNANGCHAVRPAIEPPYHSLKELPECPQVGAYCRDRQKIYFIYNVRNVFGVLCEADLSNDKVKILCQVPNDEEMTNWGLEYVITVQSGKKLIMPPYFSSNGFLEYDMLTGKLQSLPCEEKVWEPNLERCSAFGMVTEWHDSIYFLGNANGLIVEYRKKAGKYVYHKNWLGGIESQKKPIFGGGELVDGVWYLVATNMNMMLALDMESMNASMVNIPLPDGFQLRSISRNGDELWLTPIQGNCLGCIHMDSKEIEFFECQSISKHQRIPFSSVVPWKQSRMIFPYFADEVQILQHDKRQVKPMPELTRKLVRPFEENDLRNEVFWARRGKDDESFLSFRERGTELVEFWPETGEVRYHKLKLESCDEQRLENLVHSWNLRNLLKPLTDEIEKASYRQYATTGQRIWKTVNDMY
;
A
#
# COMPACT_ATOMS: atom_id res chain seq x y z
N MET A 1 28.61 24.23 -16.99
CA MET A 1 29.42 23.41 -16.06
C MET A 1 29.70 24.09 -14.70
N ILE A 2 28.90 25.10 -14.31
CA ILE A 2 28.83 25.64 -12.93
C ILE A 2 27.34 25.88 -12.62
N LYS A 3 26.57 24.78 -12.58
CA LYS A 3 25.14 24.77 -12.20
C LYS A 3 24.69 23.37 -11.76
N LYS A 4 25.61 22.62 -11.16
CA LYS A 4 25.39 21.23 -10.70
C LYS A 4 26.11 21.00 -9.37
N GLU A 5 25.82 21.84 -8.37
CA GLU A 5 26.32 21.64 -7.00
C GLU A 5 25.53 22.48 -5.95
N GLN A 6 24.20 22.51 -6.05
CA GLN A 6 23.34 23.24 -5.09
C GLN A 6 22.18 22.37 -4.56
N ASN A 7 22.43 21.08 -4.33
CA ASN A 7 21.56 20.26 -3.48
C ASN A 7 22.45 19.38 -2.60
N LYS A 8 23.18 19.99 -1.67
CA LYS A 8 23.64 19.28 -0.48
C LYS A 8 22.48 19.32 0.52
N GLU A 9 22.04 18.12 0.85
CA GLU A 9 20.91 17.78 1.69
C GLU A 9 20.92 18.61 2.98
N LYS A 10 19.81 19.33 3.21
CA LYS A 10 19.45 19.84 4.52
C LYS A 10 19.04 18.63 5.36
N THR A 11 19.96 18.05 6.10
CA THR A 11 19.62 17.20 7.25
C THR A 11 18.85 18.08 8.23
N SER A 12 17.63 17.68 8.59
CA SER A 12 16.77 18.49 9.44
C SER A 12 17.23 18.33 10.89
N TRP A 13 17.36 19.44 11.63
CA TRP A 13 17.67 19.45 13.07
C TRP A 13 16.77 18.51 13.90
N MET A 14 15.62 18.10 13.37
CA MET A 14 14.66 17.17 13.97
C MET A 14 15.18 15.73 14.09
N GLU A 15 16.09 15.30 13.20
CA GLU A 15 16.74 13.97 13.28
C GLU A 15 17.81 13.91 14.39
N LEU A 16 18.28 15.08 14.86
CA LEU A 16 19.30 15.27 15.90
C LEU A 16 18.72 15.23 17.33
N LEU A 17 17.39 15.29 17.49
CA LEU A 17 16.71 15.44 18.79
C LEU A 17 16.13 14.13 19.33
N LEU A 18 16.06 13.08 18.52
CA LEU A 18 15.26 11.88 18.76
C LEU A 18 16.01 10.71 19.45
N SER A 19 17.24 10.91 19.97
CA SER A 19 18.15 9.82 20.35
C SER A 19 18.49 9.70 21.86
N LEU A 20 17.72 10.34 22.75
CA LEU A 20 18.17 10.70 24.11
C LEU A 20 17.57 9.89 25.29
N ASP A 21 16.86 8.79 25.04
CA ASP A 21 15.92 8.24 26.05
C ASP A 21 16.34 6.93 26.75
N SER A 22 17.66 6.68 26.93
CA SER A 22 18.13 5.44 27.61
C SER A 22 19.38 5.62 28.47
N MET A 23 19.34 6.52 29.46
CA MET A 23 20.45 6.69 30.42
C MET A 23 20.03 6.37 31.86
N CYS A 24 20.74 5.43 32.49
CA CYS A 24 20.75 5.27 33.95
C CYS A 24 22.09 5.83 34.47
N ILE A 25 22.03 6.84 35.34
CA ILE A 25 23.19 7.67 35.72
C ILE A 25 23.55 7.41 37.19
N THR A 26 24.81 7.10 37.46
CA THR A 26 25.34 7.08 38.84
C THR A 26 26.06 8.40 39.16
N PHE A 27 25.68 9.02 40.28
CA PHE A 27 26.21 10.30 40.76
C PHE A 27 27.67 10.20 41.21
N ARG A 28 28.49 11.18 40.83
CA ARG A 28 29.77 11.45 41.51
C ARG A 28 29.57 12.53 42.56
N ASP A 29 30.20 12.32 43.71
CA ASP A 29 30.24 13.26 44.84
C ASP A 29 30.68 14.67 44.40
N GLU A 30 30.03 15.68 44.99
CA GLU A 30 30.31 17.10 44.76
C GLU A 30 31.80 17.41 44.96
N ASN A 31 32.50 17.80 43.89
CA ASN A 31 33.92 18.13 43.96
C ASN A 31 34.17 19.36 44.84
N LEU A 32 35.36 19.40 45.47
CA LEU A 32 35.93 20.52 46.26
C LEU A 32 35.93 21.90 45.55
N LEU A 33 35.69 21.92 44.23
CA LEU A 33 35.52 23.12 43.41
C LEU A 33 34.11 23.73 43.54
N ALA A 34 33.06 22.92 43.70
CA ALA A 34 31.67 23.40 43.78
C ALA A 34 31.45 24.29 45.03
N SER A 35 32.16 24.02 46.12
CA SER A 35 32.13 24.84 47.35
C SER A 35 32.82 26.21 47.19
N LYS A 36 33.75 26.35 46.23
CA LYS A 36 34.43 27.62 45.93
C LYS A 36 33.67 28.50 44.93
N PHE A 37 32.80 27.90 44.14
CA PHE A 37 32.00 28.58 43.11
C PHE A 37 30.51 28.30 43.35
N PRO A 38 29.90 28.93 44.38
CA PRO A 38 28.49 28.72 44.70
C PRO A 38 27.59 29.22 43.57
N ILE A 39 26.51 28.48 43.32
CA ILE A 39 25.45 28.85 42.37
C ILE A 39 24.22 29.38 43.11
N GLN A 40 23.40 30.16 42.43
CA GLN A 40 22.15 30.69 43.00
C GLN A 40 21.16 29.56 43.34
N ASP A 41 20.31 29.77 44.34
CA ASP A 41 19.37 28.73 44.80
C ASP A 41 18.35 28.30 43.73
N SER A 42 18.02 29.21 42.81
CA SER A 42 17.22 28.91 41.62
C SER A 42 17.88 27.85 40.73
N TRP A 43 19.20 27.92 40.55
CA TRP A 43 19.98 26.97 39.74
C TRP A 43 20.24 25.68 40.48
N LYS A 44 20.45 25.72 41.81
CA LYS A 44 20.61 24.49 42.63
C LYS A 44 19.47 23.51 42.41
N LYS A 45 18.23 24.00 42.32
CA LYS A 45 17.06 23.16 42.04
C LYS A 45 17.09 22.49 40.67
N LEU A 46 17.71 23.14 39.68
CA LEU A 46 17.81 22.61 38.32
C LEU A 46 18.94 21.59 38.19
N VAL A 47 20.05 21.78 38.90
CA VAL A 47 21.28 20.99 38.71
C VAL A 47 21.48 19.88 39.75
N HIS A 48 20.82 19.95 40.91
CA HIS A 48 21.02 18.97 41.98
C HIS A 48 20.59 17.57 41.52
N GLY A 49 21.51 16.61 41.61
CA GLY A 49 21.25 15.24 41.17
C GLY A 49 21.01 15.13 39.67
N LYS A 50 21.61 16.01 38.85
CA LYS A 50 21.55 15.92 37.38
C LYS A 50 22.92 15.91 36.73
N PHE A 51 22.97 15.31 35.55
CA PHE A 51 24.10 15.40 34.63
C PHE A 51 24.10 16.76 33.94
N ILE A 52 25.14 17.56 34.14
CA ILE A 52 25.19 18.95 33.70
C ILE A 52 25.98 19.01 32.40
N ILE A 53 25.29 19.30 31.29
CA ILE A 53 25.92 19.51 29.99
C ILE A 53 26.22 20.99 29.86
N PHE A 54 27.50 21.35 29.93
CA PHE A 54 27.93 22.72 29.74
C PHE A 54 28.07 23.02 28.25
N PHE A 55 27.27 23.96 27.73
CA PHE A 55 27.29 24.38 26.35
C PHE A 55 27.93 25.77 26.16
N TYR A 56 28.89 25.85 25.22
CA TYR A 56 29.52 27.10 24.81
C TYR A 56 29.60 27.22 23.29
N ALA A 57 29.00 28.26 22.73
CA ALA A 57 29.19 28.68 21.36
C ALA A 57 29.72 30.13 21.37
N GLY A 58 31.01 30.28 21.10
CA GLY A 58 31.70 31.56 21.17
C GLY A 58 31.81 32.25 19.82
N VAL A 59 32.73 33.21 19.74
CA VAL A 59 33.05 33.96 18.53
C VAL A 59 33.56 33.05 17.39
N ASN A 60 34.07 31.85 17.67
CA ASN A 60 34.56 30.95 16.62
C ASN A 60 33.42 30.22 15.91
N PHE A 61 32.34 29.86 16.60
CA PHE A 61 31.06 29.45 15.99
C PHE A 61 30.71 30.43 14.86
N GLN A 62 30.80 31.73 15.15
CA GLN A 62 30.44 32.80 14.23
C GLN A 62 31.37 32.96 13.02
N ARG A 63 32.65 32.56 13.13
CA ARG A 63 33.64 32.64 12.04
C ARG A 63 33.49 31.51 11.04
N GLU A 64 33.06 30.34 11.47
CA GLU A 64 32.96 29.14 10.61
C GLU A 64 31.70 29.15 9.74
N TYR A 65 30.65 29.89 10.14
CA TYR A 65 29.44 30.06 9.33
C TYR A 65 29.58 31.14 8.26
N CYS A 66 29.60 30.72 6.99
CA CYS A 66 29.44 31.60 5.83
C CYS A 66 27.95 31.94 5.66
N GLY A 67 27.53 33.10 6.16
CA GLY A 67 26.17 33.60 6.00
C GLY A 67 26.05 35.07 6.40
N SER A 68 24.88 35.66 6.15
CA SER A 68 24.54 37.00 6.63
C SER A 68 24.50 37.05 8.17
N ILE A 69 24.49 38.24 8.76
CA ILE A 69 24.43 38.39 10.23
C ILE A 69 23.14 37.75 10.76
N GLU A 70 22.03 37.95 10.06
CA GLU A 70 20.72 37.37 10.37
C GLU A 70 20.74 35.84 10.33
N GLU A 71 21.37 35.25 9.31
CA GLU A 71 21.50 33.79 9.18
C GLU A 71 22.30 33.19 10.34
N ARG A 72 23.37 33.87 10.78
CA ARG A 72 24.19 33.41 11.92
C ARG A 72 23.41 33.48 13.24
N VAL A 73 22.66 34.57 13.46
CA VAL A 73 21.78 34.71 14.63
C VAL A 73 20.72 33.60 14.64
N GLN A 74 20.07 33.36 13.51
CA GLN A 74 19.04 32.32 13.40
C GLN A 74 19.60 30.91 13.62
N GLN A 75 20.79 30.61 13.09
CA GLN A 75 21.44 29.31 13.28
C GLN A 75 21.84 29.08 14.74
N TYR A 76 22.34 30.12 15.41
CA TYR A 76 22.65 30.05 16.84
C TYR A 76 21.40 29.76 17.66
N MET A 77 20.29 30.46 17.40
CA MET A 77 19.01 30.22 18.07
C MET A 77 18.47 28.82 17.80
N ASN A 78 18.56 28.33 16.56
CA ASN A 78 18.11 26.98 16.21
C ASN A 78 18.90 25.90 16.98
N LEU A 79 20.21 26.08 17.15
CA LEU A 79 21.04 25.18 17.93
C LEU A 79 20.65 25.20 19.42
N LEU A 80 20.38 26.38 19.98
CA LEU A 80 19.88 26.51 21.34
C LEU A 80 18.50 25.87 21.53
N CYS A 81 17.57 26.07 20.60
CA CYS A 81 16.26 25.42 20.62
C CYS A 81 16.42 23.90 20.60
N ALA A 82 17.24 23.40 19.69
CA ALA A 82 17.52 21.98 19.56
C ALA A 82 18.06 21.40 20.89
N LEU A 83 19.10 22.00 21.46
CA LEU A 83 19.66 21.53 22.73
C LEU A 83 18.66 21.62 23.89
N GLY A 84 17.86 22.69 23.93
CA GLY A 84 16.81 22.89 24.91
C GLY A 84 15.71 21.83 24.84
N ASP A 85 15.22 21.53 23.64
CA ASP A 85 14.18 20.51 23.41
C ASP A 85 14.67 19.10 23.72
N SER A 86 15.87 18.77 23.24
CA SER A 86 16.53 17.50 23.52
C SER A 86 16.66 17.24 25.02
N LEU A 87 17.15 18.22 25.77
CA LEU A 87 17.45 18.05 27.19
C LEU A 87 16.23 18.33 28.08
N GLY A 88 15.25 19.09 27.59
CA GLY A 88 13.99 19.33 28.28
C GLY A 88 13.15 18.06 28.51
N ASN A 89 13.38 17.04 27.69
CA ASN A 89 12.76 15.71 27.79
C ASN A 89 13.54 14.74 28.69
N MET A 90 14.82 15.00 28.96
CA MET A 90 15.60 14.20 29.92
C MET A 90 15.29 14.61 31.36
N GLN A 91 14.94 13.65 32.22
CA GLN A 91 14.69 13.95 33.64
C GLN A 91 15.99 14.23 34.41
N ASP A 92 17.06 13.51 34.06
CA ASP A 92 18.32 13.47 34.81
C ASP A 92 19.46 14.30 34.18
N ALA A 93 19.16 15.11 33.16
CA ALA A 93 20.13 16.03 32.57
C ALA A 93 19.66 17.48 32.66
N VAL A 94 20.62 18.39 32.61
CA VAL A 94 20.36 19.83 32.53
C VAL A 94 21.36 20.47 31.59
N LEU A 95 20.84 21.29 30.68
CA LEU A 95 21.67 22.17 29.87
C LEU A 95 22.11 23.35 30.72
N TRP A 96 23.41 23.55 30.84
CA TRP A 96 23.97 24.78 31.36
C TRP A 96 24.65 25.49 30.21
N TRP A 97 24.08 26.60 29.76
CA TRP A 97 24.61 27.32 28.62
C TRP A 97 25.10 28.72 29.01
N PHE A 98 26.03 29.19 28.20
CA PHE A 98 26.79 30.41 28.43
C PHE A 98 26.79 31.25 27.16
N ASP A 99 26.43 32.52 27.28
CA ASP A 99 26.63 33.53 26.24
C ASP A 99 27.70 34.51 26.73
N ASP A 100 28.80 34.66 25.98
CA ASP A 100 29.83 35.68 26.22
C ASP A 100 29.39 37.08 25.74
N GLY A 101 28.11 37.23 25.37
CA GLY A 101 27.54 38.42 24.76
C GLY A 101 27.71 38.43 23.25
N SER A 102 28.28 37.38 22.66
CA SER A 102 28.49 37.32 21.21
C SER A 102 27.18 37.17 20.44
N LEU A 103 26.16 36.50 20.99
CA LEU A 103 24.83 36.46 20.37
C LEU A 103 24.15 37.83 20.43
N ARG A 104 24.26 38.52 21.57
CA ARG A 104 23.75 39.89 21.72
C ARG A 104 24.43 40.86 20.74
N ALA A 105 25.74 40.77 20.60
CA ALA A 105 26.50 41.58 19.64
C ALA A 105 26.06 41.32 18.19
N LEU A 106 25.71 40.07 17.84
CA LEU A 106 25.17 39.76 16.52
C LEU A 106 23.77 40.33 16.31
N LEU A 107 22.88 40.24 17.30
CA LEU A 107 21.54 40.84 17.25
C LEU A 107 21.63 42.36 17.05
N ASP A 108 22.50 43.03 17.81
CA ASP A 108 22.71 44.47 17.70
C ASP A 108 23.34 44.89 16.36
N ALA A 109 24.07 43.97 15.70
CA ALA A 109 24.68 44.18 14.38
C ALA A 109 23.72 43.97 13.20
N VAL A 110 22.47 43.52 13.43
CA VAL A 110 21.44 43.46 12.38
C VAL A 110 20.97 44.89 12.07
N GLU A 111 21.27 45.36 10.85
CA GLU A 111 20.98 46.75 10.43
C GLU A 111 19.49 47.02 10.27
N ASP A 112 18.72 46.04 9.77
CA ASP A 112 17.27 46.17 9.60
C ASP A 112 16.56 46.05 10.95
N GLU A 113 16.00 47.16 11.43
CA GLU A 113 15.33 47.24 12.74
C GLU A 113 14.17 46.24 12.88
N LYS A 114 13.44 45.97 11.79
CA LYS A 114 12.31 45.05 11.80
C LYS A 114 12.78 43.60 11.94
N GLU A 115 13.81 43.20 11.20
CA GLU A 115 14.38 41.87 11.28
C GLU A 115 15.11 41.66 12.62
N ARG A 116 15.81 42.69 13.13
CA ARG A 116 16.37 42.68 14.48
C ARG A 116 15.30 42.42 15.55
N ASN A 117 14.19 43.17 15.52
CA ASN A 117 13.09 42.98 16.47
C ASN A 117 12.48 41.58 16.38
N LYS A 118 12.36 41.00 15.18
CA LYS A 118 11.90 39.64 14.96
C LYS A 118 12.85 38.59 15.55
N LEU A 119 14.16 38.76 15.34
CA LEU A 119 15.18 37.88 15.90
C LEU A 119 15.25 38.01 17.44
N GLU A 120 15.09 39.22 17.99
CA GLU A 120 14.97 39.43 19.44
C GLU A 120 13.74 38.72 20.02
N CYS A 121 12.58 38.80 19.36
CA CYS A 121 11.40 38.03 19.78
C CYS A 121 11.67 36.52 19.72
N THR A 122 12.35 36.03 18.69
CA THR A 122 12.71 34.61 18.54
C THR A 122 13.68 34.16 19.62
N TYR A 123 14.64 35.00 19.98
CA TYR A 123 15.59 34.75 21.05
C TYR A 123 14.89 34.65 22.41
N MET A 124 14.02 35.62 22.71
CA MET A 124 13.22 35.60 23.94
C MET A 124 12.31 34.38 24.02
N TRP A 125 11.70 33.99 22.90
CA TRP A 125 10.88 32.79 22.79
C TRP A 125 11.70 31.50 23.02
N THR A 126 12.91 31.44 22.47
CA THR A 126 13.87 30.34 22.66
C THR A 126 14.23 30.18 24.13
N ILE A 127 14.55 31.27 24.81
CA ILE A 127 14.87 31.25 26.24
C ILE A 127 13.66 30.79 27.06
N GLN A 128 12.49 31.36 26.79
CA GLN A 128 11.30 31.14 27.61
C GLN A 128 10.67 29.76 27.45
N LEU A 129 10.76 29.14 26.28
CA LEU A 129 10.11 27.86 26.01
C LEU A 129 11.11 26.70 25.96
N HIS A 130 12.11 26.80 25.09
CA HIS A 130 13.03 25.70 24.83
C HIS A 130 14.08 25.56 25.94
N LEU A 131 14.48 26.67 26.55
CA LEU A 131 15.50 26.70 27.60
C LEU A 131 14.93 26.94 29.00
N ALA A 132 13.61 26.81 29.19
CA ALA A 132 12.95 27.06 30.48
C ALA A 132 13.50 26.22 31.65
N LYS A 133 14.05 25.03 31.32
CA LYS A 133 14.67 24.10 32.27
C LYS A 133 16.21 24.16 32.27
N ALA A 134 16.81 25.03 31.46
CA ALA A 134 18.26 25.20 31.37
C ALA A 134 18.76 26.24 32.38
N VAL A 135 20.04 26.14 32.73
CA VAL A 135 20.76 27.20 33.45
C VAL A 135 21.38 28.14 32.41
N HIS A 136 20.95 29.40 32.40
CA HIS A 136 21.57 30.47 31.64
C HIS A 136 22.52 31.26 32.55
N ASP A 137 23.83 31.15 32.33
CA ASP A 137 24.83 31.86 33.14
C ASP A 137 25.35 33.11 32.42
N GLU A 138 24.70 34.24 32.69
CA GLU A 138 25.07 35.56 32.15
C GLU A 138 26.34 36.16 32.78
N SER A 139 26.90 35.54 33.84
CA SER A 139 27.96 36.18 34.62
C SER A 139 29.35 36.09 33.98
N GLY A 140 29.53 35.28 32.93
CA GLY A 140 30.84 35.11 32.32
C GLY A 140 31.79 34.18 33.11
N ASP A 141 31.36 33.63 34.25
CA ASP A 141 32.23 32.89 35.19
C ASP A 141 32.42 31.43 34.79
N PHE A 142 33.36 31.20 33.87
CA PHE A 142 33.71 29.86 33.42
C PHE A 142 34.21 28.94 34.56
N ALA A 143 34.77 29.47 35.64
CA ALA A 143 35.23 28.62 36.75
C ALA A 143 34.04 27.94 37.46
N ARG A 144 32.86 28.57 37.44
CA ARG A 144 31.61 27.97 37.91
C ARG A 144 31.13 26.84 36.99
N ALA A 145 31.17 27.06 35.68
CA ALA A 145 30.90 26.01 34.70
C ALA A 145 31.85 24.82 34.86
N LEU A 146 33.14 25.09 35.05
CA LEU A 146 34.15 24.06 35.27
C LEU A 146 33.96 23.33 36.60
N ALA A 147 33.44 23.98 37.64
CA ALA A 147 33.15 23.35 38.91
C ALA A 147 31.95 22.39 38.80
N TRP A 148 30.85 22.85 38.21
CA TRP A 148 29.57 22.15 38.20
C TRP A 148 29.33 21.26 36.98
N GLY A 149 29.77 21.66 35.78
CA GLY A 149 29.54 20.94 34.54
C GLY A 149 30.10 19.51 34.56
N SER A 150 29.33 18.53 34.12
CA SER A 150 29.76 17.14 33.99
C SER A 150 30.52 16.90 32.68
N VAL A 151 30.06 17.56 31.60
CA VAL A 151 30.66 17.49 30.27
C VAL A 151 30.66 18.88 29.62
N TYR A 152 31.68 19.16 28.81
CA TYR A 152 31.71 20.31 27.91
C TYR A 152 31.22 19.89 26.52
N TYR A 153 30.30 20.65 25.94
CA TYR A 153 29.86 20.53 24.56
C TYR A 153 29.94 21.90 23.90
N GLY A 154 30.85 22.10 22.94
CA GLY A 154 31.05 23.44 22.41
C GLY A 154 32.09 23.50 21.31
N GLU A 155 32.55 24.70 20.97
CA GLU A 155 33.62 24.86 19.98
C GLU A 155 34.95 24.30 20.50
N LYS A 156 35.88 24.05 19.57
CA LYS A 156 37.28 23.86 19.94
C LYS A 156 37.86 25.16 20.50
N SER A 157 37.75 25.31 21.82
CA SER A 157 38.14 26.51 22.57
C SER A 157 39.06 26.17 23.75
N ASP A 158 39.57 27.22 24.41
CA ASP A 158 40.29 27.07 25.68
C ASP A 158 39.42 26.43 26.76
N TYR A 159 38.10 26.66 26.73
CA TYR A 159 37.15 26.09 27.67
C TYR A 159 37.10 24.55 27.60
N GLY A 160 37.06 23.98 26.40
CA GLY A 160 37.12 22.52 26.23
C GLY A 160 38.43 21.93 26.76
N ARG A 161 39.56 22.64 26.57
CA ARG A 161 40.87 22.22 27.10
C ARG A 161 40.91 22.26 28.63
N GLU A 162 40.30 23.26 29.25
CA GLU A 162 40.23 23.36 30.72
C GLU A 162 39.36 22.25 31.34
N PHE A 163 38.24 21.88 30.70
CA PHE A 163 37.44 20.70 31.13
C PHE A 163 38.28 19.42 31.11
N GLN A 164 39.06 19.21 30.04
CA GLN A 164 39.95 18.05 29.94
C GLN A 164 41.04 18.04 31.03
N LYS A 165 41.62 19.21 31.36
CA LYS A 165 42.67 19.32 32.40
C LYS A 165 42.20 18.90 33.80
N VAL A 166 40.91 19.09 34.10
CA VAL A 166 40.31 18.67 35.38
C VAL A 166 39.73 17.25 35.33
N GLY A 167 40.05 16.48 34.28
CA GLY A 167 39.59 15.11 34.09
C GLY A 167 38.11 15.00 33.71
N LYS A 168 37.49 16.09 33.25
CA LYS A 168 36.13 16.10 32.72
C LYS A 168 36.16 15.95 31.20
N VAL A 169 35.06 15.46 30.66
CA VAL A 169 34.99 15.18 29.23
C VAL A 169 34.63 16.44 28.46
N ALA A 170 35.24 16.63 27.29
CA ALA A 170 34.94 17.74 26.39
C ALA A 170 34.74 17.22 24.98
N ALA A 171 33.54 17.45 24.44
CA ALA A 171 33.16 17.17 23.08
C ALA A 171 33.12 18.49 22.29
N THR A 172 33.77 18.50 21.14
CA THR A 172 33.74 19.64 20.22
C THR A 172 32.68 19.40 19.15
N TYR A 173 31.78 20.35 18.89
CA TYR A 173 30.92 20.24 17.71
C TYR A 173 31.79 20.46 16.46
N THR A 174 31.84 19.48 15.55
CA THR A 174 32.47 19.63 14.23
C THR A 174 31.39 19.81 13.18
N LEU A 175 31.10 21.06 12.86
CA LEU A 175 30.20 21.41 11.75
C LEU A 175 30.99 21.38 10.44
N THR A 176 31.34 20.18 9.96
CA THR A 176 31.41 19.80 8.54
C THR A 176 32.16 18.47 8.38
N SER A 177 31.51 17.54 7.67
CA SER A 177 32.02 16.29 7.07
C SER A 177 32.56 15.19 8.01
N ASN A 178 31.79 14.09 8.03
CA ASN A 178 32.14 12.69 8.35
C ASN A 178 31.76 12.17 9.76
N ASP A 179 30.60 11.50 9.79
CA ASP A 179 30.29 10.20 10.41
C ASP A 179 30.39 9.94 11.91
N GLN A 180 30.68 10.91 12.77
CA GLN A 180 30.45 10.73 14.22
C GLN A 180 29.63 11.88 14.80
N SER A 181 28.34 11.63 15.03
CA SER A 181 27.49 12.51 15.84
C SER A 181 27.90 12.40 17.32
N LEU A 182 27.62 13.44 18.11
CA LEU A 182 27.76 13.44 19.58
C LEU A 182 27.13 12.18 20.23
N GLU A 183 26.11 11.64 19.57
CA GLU A 183 25.32 10.48 19.98
C GLU A 183 26.06 9.16 19.75
N SER A 184 26.78 9.01 18.63
CA SER A 184 27.62 7.84 18.37
C SER A 184 28.74 7.73 19.41
N TRP A 185 29.29 8.89 19.79
CA TRP A 185 30.33 8.99 20.80
C TRP A 185 29.83 8.78 22.24
N LEU A 186 28.68 9.36 22.62
CA LEU A 186 28.03 9.09 23.92
C LEU A 186 27.55 7.63 24.01
N GLY A 187 27.05 7.07 22.93
CA GLY A 187 26.60 5.67 22.84
C GLY A 187 27.75 4.66 22.96
N GLU A 188 28.91 4.90 22.34
CA GLU A 188 30.09 4.04 22.49
C GLU A 188 30.68 4.13 23.90
N THR A 189 30.75 5.33 24.47
CA THR A 189 31.31 5.54 25.83
C THR A 189 30.40 4.94 26.92
N MET A 190 29.09 4.83 26.67
CA MET A 190 28.10 4.30 27.62
C MET A 190 27.81 2.79 27.43
N ARG A 191 27.99 2.23 26.22
CA ARG A 191 27.84 0.78 25.97
C ARG A 191 28.83 -0.09 26.74
N GLU A 192 29.97 0.47 27.15
CA GLU A 192 30.91 -0.24 28.02
C GLU A 192 30.33 -0.53 29.43
N HIS A 193 29.15 0.01 29.78
CA HIS A 193 28.61 -0.03 31.14
C HIS A 193 27.17 -0.56 31.30
N SER A 194 26.51 -1.09 30.26
CA SER A 194 25.15 -1.67 30.40
C SER A 194 24.87 -2.87 29.48
N ILE A 195 25.28 -4.06 29.91
CA ILE A 195 24.72 -5.33 29.42
C ILE A 195 23.94 -5.92 30.60
N THR A 196 22.61 -5.98 30.49
CA THR A 196 21.83 -6.87 31.36
C THR A 196 21.65 -8.19 30.63
N ASP A 197 21.99 -9.29 31.30
CA ASP A 197 21.88 -10.64 30.72
C ASP A 197 20.42 -10.96 30.35
N LEU A 198 20.21 -11.66 29.23
CA LEU A 198 18.90 -12.18 28.83
C LEU A 198 18.41 -13.25 29.83
N ASP A 199 17.10 -13.37 29.99
CA ASP A 199 16.52 -14.53 30.66
C ASP A 199 16.94 -15.81 29.90
N PRO A 200 17.47 -16.85 30.59
CA PRO A 200 17.87 -18.11 29.95
C PRO A 200 16.77 -18.77 29.10
N GLU A 201 15.49 -18.60 29.46
CA GLU A 201 14.38 -19.10 28.66
C GLU A 201 14.25 -18.34 27.33
N TRP A 202 14.46 -17.02 27.35
CA TRP A 202 14.40 -16.20 26.14
C TRP A 202 15.60 -16.45 25.24
N GLU A 203 16.79 -16.64 25.82
CA GLU A 203 17.97 -17.02 25.07
C GLU A 203 17.75 -18.34 24.33
N LYS A 204 17.13 -19.33 24.98
CA LYS A 204 16.73 -20.60 24.36
C LYS A 204 15.65 -20.44 23.27
N CYS A 205 14.73 -19.48 23.43
CA CYS A 205 13.74 -19.13 22.39
C CYS A 205 14.41 -18.49 21.16
N ILE A 206 15.49 -17.73 21.34
CA ILE A 206 16.16 -17.01 20.25
C ILE A 206 17.23 -17.86 19.56
N GLN A 207 17.87 -18.78 20.28
CA GLN A 207 19.03 -19.52 19.78
C GLN A 207 18.71 -20.29 18.47
N GLY A 208 19.43 -19.94 17.41
CA GLY A 208 19.28 -20.56 16.08
C GLY A 208 18.01 -20.16 15.32
N ARG A 209 17.24 -19.19 15.82
CA ARG A 209 16.00 -18.70 15.19
C ARG A 209 16.14 -17.24 14.74
N LYS A 210 15.30 -16.86 13.78
CA LYS A 210 15.10 -15.47 13.39
C LYS A 210 14.11 -14.79 14.32
N VAL A 211 14.45 -13.62 14.85
CA VAL A 211 13.65 -12.94 15.85
C VAL A 211 12.81 -11.84 15.21
N MET A 212 11.51 -11.90 15.43
CA MET A 212 10.54 -10.94 14.92
C MET A 212 9.97 -10.11 16.06
N LEU A 213 10.17 -8.80 16.03
CA LEU A 213 9.60 -7.89 17.01
C LEU A 213 8.19 -7.49 16.62
N PHE A 214 7.25 -7.67 17.54
CA PHE A 214 5.89 -7.18 17.44
C PHE A 214 5.64 -6.16 18.56
N PRO A 215 5.84 -4.85 18.31
CA PRO A 215 5.44 -3.80 19.23
C PRO A 215 3.94 -3.51 19.03
N LEU A 216 3.12 -3.83 20.03
CA LEU A 216 1.70 -3.45 20.01
C LEU A 216 1.48 -2.17 20.81
N GLN A 217 1.17 -1.08 20.11
CA GLN A 217 0.81 0.17 20.77
C GLN A 217 -0.65 0.12 21.28
N PRO A 218 -0.93 0.66 22.47
CA PRO A 218 -2.29 0.71 23.01
C PRO A 218 -3.27 1.43 22.07
N GLN A 219 -2.83 2.49 21.38
CA GLN A 219 -3.65 3.24 20.42
C GLN A 219 -4.05 2.38 19.22
N THR A 220 -3.14 1.54 18.72
CA THR A 220 -3.42 0.61 17.62
C THR A 220 -4.51 -0.38 18.03
N LEU A 221 -4.50 -0.90 19.26
CA LEU A 221 -5.57 -1.78 19.74
C LEU A 221 -6.93 -1.07 19.85
N LEU A 222 -6.95 0.22 20.20
CA LEU A 222 -8.20 0.99 20.25
C LEU A 222 -8.76 1.30 18.86
N ILE A 223 -7.90 1.63 17.90
CA ILE A 223 -8.30 2.01 16.54
C ILE A 223 -8.66 0.77 15.72
N GLU A 224 -7.85 -0.28 15.82
CA GLU A 224 -7.88 -1.42 14.91
C GLU A 224 -8.47 -2.70 15.54
N GLY A 225 -8.63 -2.74 16.87
CA GLY A 225 -9.41 -3.74 17.63
C GLY A 225 -9.31 -5.18 17.11
N GLU A 226 -10.33 -5.61 16.36
CA GLU A 226 -10.44 -6.96 15.79
C GLU A 226 -9.28 -7.33 14.86
N ARG A 227 -8.69 -6.35 14.15
CA ARG A 227 -7.52 -6.55 13.29
C ARG A 227 -6.29 -6.93 14.10
N VAL A 228 -6.10 -6.31 15.27
CA VAL A 228 -4.99 -6.66 16.18
C VAL A 228 -5.15 -8.07 16.72
N VAL A 229 -6.37 -8.46 17.10
CA VAL A 229 -6.65 -9.83 17.56
C VAL A 229 -6.32 -10.84 16.45
N SER A 230 -6.76 -10.56 15.23
CA SER A 230 -6.49 -11.41 14.06
C SER A 230 -4.99 -11.52 13.75
N LEU A 231 -4.24 -10.43 13.89
CA LEU A 231 -2.80 -10.42 13.73
C LEU A 231 -2.12 -11.28 14.78
N LEU A 232 -2.53 -11.17 16.05
CA LEU A 232 -2.02 -12.02 17.13
C LEU A 232 -2.29 -13.50 16.85
N GLU A 233 -3.51 -13.86 16.43
CA GLU A 233 -3.86 -15.23 16.02
C GLU A 233 -2.95 -15.75 14.89
N ASN A 234 -2.70 -14.92 13.87
CA ASN A 234 -1.81 -15.25 12.77
C ASN A 234 -0.35 -15.44 13.24
N LEU A 235 0.13 -14.60 14.17
CA LEU A 235 1.47 -14.72 14.77
C LEU A 235 1.59 -16.01 15.60
N VAL A 236 0.57 -16.38 16.37
CA VAL A 236 0.51 -17.67 17.09
C VAL A 236 0.68 -18.83 16.13
N TYR A 237 -0.11 -18.86 15.06
CA TYR A 237 -0.02 -19.89 14.03
C TYR A 237 1.38 -19.91 13.38
N LEU A 238 1.92 -18.73 13.05
CA LEU A 238 3.24 -18.60 12.46
C LEU A 238 4.33 -19.24 13.33
N ALA A 239 4.35 -18.93 14.63
CA ALA A 239 5.32 -19.50 15.57
C ALA A 239 5.11 -21.01 15.82
N GLN A 240 3.91 -21.53 15.56
CA GLN A 240 3.62 -22.97 15.64
C GLN A 240 4.17 -23.71 14.42
N GLU A 241 3.93 -23.20 13.21
CA GLU A 241 4.36 -23.82 11.94
C GLU A 241 5.86 -23.66 11.67
N HIS A 242 6.44 -22.50 12.02
CA HIS A 242 7.84 -22.17 11.73
C HIS A 242 8.72 -22.28 12.97
N LYS A 243 9.49 -23.37 13.05
CA LYS A 243 10.39 -23.63 14.18
C LYS A 243 11.68 -22.80 14.17
N ASP A 244 12.00 -22.24 13.02
CA ASP A 244 13.13 -21.37 12.71
C ASP A 244 12.86 -19.89 13.02
N ILE A 245 11.66 -19.54 13.48
CA ILE A 245 11.25 -18.18 13.82
C ILE A 245 10.92 -18.10 15.32
N CYS A 246 11.27 -16.97 15.95
CA CYS A 246 10.88 -16.57 17.28
C CYS A 246 10.10 -15.24 17.21
N ILE A 247 8.90 -15.18 17.78
CA ILE A 247 8.12 -13.93 17.81
C ILE A 247 8.26 -13.29 19.19
N TRP A 248 8.85 -12.10 19.23
CA TRP A 248 9.01 -11.28 20.42
C TRP A 248 7.93 -10.21 20.45
N TRP A 249 6.92 -10.41 21.29
CA TRP A 249 5.90 -9.40 21.55
C TRP A 249 6.36 -8.47 22.66
N LEU A 250 6.66 -7.22 22.30
CA LEU A 250 6.96 -6.14 23.25
C LEU A 250 5.65 -5.51 23.74
N VAL A 251 5.36 -5.70 25.01
CA VAL A 251 4.09 -5.31 25.63
C VAL A 251 4.23 -3.92 26.22
N ASP A 252 3.38 -3.00 25.77
CA ASP A 252 3.29 -1.66 26.35
C ASP A 252 2.72 -1.71 27.77
N LYS A 253 3.27 -0.91 28.69
CA LYS A 253 2.88 -0.86 30.11
C LYS A 253 1.42 -0.45 30.31
N ASP A 254 0.83 0.27 29.35
CA ASP A 254 -0.55 0.72 29.38
C ASP A 254 -1.52 -0.21 28.63
N LEU A 255 -1.04 -1.33 28.06
CA LEU A 255 -1.87 -2.23 27.26
C LEU A 255 -3.07 -2.78 28.04
N ASP A 256 -2.87 -3.22 29.28
CA ASP A 256 -3.96 -3.78 30.10
C ASP A 256 -5.05 -2.73 30.43
N LYS A 257 -4.66 -1.45 30.58
CA LYS A 257 -5.64 -0.37 30.76
C LYS A 257 -6.50 -0.23 29.52
N VAL A 258 -5.90 -0.25 28.33
CA VAL A 258 -6.64 -0.18 27.07
C VAL A 258 -7.53 -1.40 26.86
N VAL A 259 -7.06 -2.61 27.16
CA VAL A 259 -7.87 -3.84 27.06
C VAL A 259 -9.12 -3.76 27.92
N SER A 260 -9.06 -3.09 29.09
CA SER A 260 -10.22 -2.88 29.96
C SER A 260 -11.29 -1.96 29.37
N LEU A 261 -10.92 -1.10 28.40
CA LEU A 261 -11.82 -0.16 27.72
C LEU A 261 -12.49 -0.77 26.47
N LEU A 262 -12.06 -1.96 26.04
CA LEU A 262 -12.63 -2.65 24.88
C LEU A 262 -14.04 -3.18 25.19
N ILE A 263 -14.89 -3.25 24.16
CA ILE A 263 -16.19 -3.94 24.24
C ILE A 263 -15.99 -5.41 24.63
N GLU A 264 -16.97 -6.00 25.33
CA GLU A 264 -16.81 -7.30 26.00
C GLU A 264 -16.33 -8.42 25.06
N ASN A 265 -16.94 -8.57 23.87
CA ASN A 265 -16.55 -9.60 22.91
C ASN A 265 -15.10 -9.42 22.43
N LEU A 266 -14.70 -8.21 22.07
CA LEU A 266 -13.34 -7.93 21.61
C LEU A 266 -12.32 -8.15 22.72
N ARG A 267 -12.65 -7.76 23.95
CA ARG A 267 -11.83 -8.00 25.14
C ARG A 267 -11.64 -9.50 25.40
N LEU A 268 -12.69 -10.31 25.26
CA LEU A 268 -12.61 -11.77 25.41
C LEU A 268 -11.70 -12.37 24.33
N ASN A 269 -11.91 -12.01 23.07
CA ASN A 269 -11.12 -12.51 21.94
C ASN A 269 -9.64 -12.11 22.07
N PHE A 270 -9.35 -10.86 22.48
CA PHE A 270 -7.99 -10.41 22.72
C PHE A 270 -7.29 -11.21 23.84
N ASN A 271 -7.99 -11.47 24.94
CA ASN A 271 -7.44 -12.24 26.05
C ASN A 271 -7.20 -13.71 25.67
N GLU A 272 -8.08 -14.29 24.85
CA GLU A 272 -7.88 -15.62 24.29
C GLU A 272 -6.66 -15.68 23.38
N ALA A 273 -6.54 -14.75 22.41
CA ALA A 273 -5.38 -14.66 21.54
C ALA A 273 -4.08 -14.47 22.33
N ARG A 274 -4.08 -13.59 23.34
CA ARG A 274 -2.95 -13.39 24.26
C ARG A 274 -2.59 -14.65 25.06
N SER A 275 -3.59 -15.38 25.57
CA SER A 275 -3.36 -16.64 26.27
C SER A 275 -2.75 -17.70 25.36
N ASN A 276 -3.23 -17.78 24.11
CA ASN A 276 -2.72 -18.71 23.11
C ASN A 276 -1.29 -18.35 22.70
N PHE A 277 -0.96 -17.07 22.59
CA PHE A 277 0.41 -16.60 22.36
C PHE A 277 1.36 -17.09 23.44
N LYS A 278 1.06 -16.87 24.72
CA LYS A 278 1.90 -17.32 25.84
C LYS A 278 2.14 -18.85 25.91
N LYS A 279 1.32 -19.66 25.22
CA LYS A 279 1.46 -21.14 25.20
C LYS A 279 2.38 -21.65 24.10
N VAL A 280 2.78 -20.81 23.14
CA VAL A 280 3.64 -21.23 22.03
C VAL A 280 5.10 -21.27 22.48
N GLN A 281 5.82 -22.33 22.10
CA GLN A 281 7.20 -22.54 22.56
C GLN A 281 8.21 -21.54 21.97
N ASN A 282 7.94 -20.97 20.80
CA ASN A 282 8.85 -20.09 20.07
C ASN A 282 8.39 -18.63 20.12
N VAL A 283 7.86 -18.19 21.26
CA VAL A 283 7.51 -16.78 21.46
C VAL A 283 8.13 -16.23 22.72
N ILE A 284 8.31 -14.92 22.75
CA ILE A 284 8.69 -14.14 23.93
C ILE A 284 7.56 -13.14 24.16
N TYR A 285 7.02 -13.14 25.37
CA TYR A 285 6.06 -12.16 25.84
C TYR A 285 6.76 -11.24 26.84
N ASP A 286 7.18 -10.07 26.38
CA ASP A 286 8.04 -9.16 27.15
C ASP A 286 7.21 -8.05 27.83
N GLU A 287 6.89 -8.26 29.10
CA GLU A 287 6.15 -7.31 29.95
C GLU A 287 6.99 -6.13 30.47
N SER A 288 8.31 -6.14 30.24
CA SER A 288 9.20 -5.11 30.78
C SER A 288 9.12 -3.79 30.00
N GLY A 289 8.72 -3.85 28.73
CA GLY A 289 8.71 -2.70 27.83
C GLY A 289 10.10 -2.17 27.48
N GLU A 290 11.15 -2.97 27.66
CA GLU A 290 12.55 -2.59 27.43
C GLU A 290 12.90 -2.71 25.93
N THR A 291 12.58 -1.65 25.17
CA THR A 291 12.72 -1.60 23.72
C THR A 291 14.17 -1.81 23.25
N GLY A 292 15.16 -1.32 24.00
CA GLY A 292 16.58 -1.40 23.65
C GLY A 292 17.05 -2.85 23.52
N ARG A 293 16.79 -3.67 24.54
CA ARG A 293 17.07 -5.10 24.52
C ARG A 293 16.31 -5.81 23.40
N ALA A 294 15.01 -5.56 23.24
CA ALA A 294 14.22 -6.22 22.20
C ALA A 294 14.79 -5.92 20.79
N LEU A 295 15.16 -4.67 20.50
CA LEU A 295 15.75 -4.26 19.23
C LEU A 295 17.15 -4.87 18.97
N GLU A 296 17.96 -5.05 20.01
CA GLU A 296 19.28 -5.65 19.89
C GLU A 296 19.22 -7.08 19.32
N TYR A 297 18.26 -7.88 19.81
CA TYR A 297 18.10 -9.28 19.45
C TYR A 297 17.16 -9.52 18.26
N THR A 298 16.49 -8.48 17.75
CA THR A 298 15.50 -8.58 16.67
C THR A 298 16.13 -8.54 15.29
N ASP A 299 15.67 -9.40 14.38
CA ASP A 299 16.04 -9.36 12.96
C ASP A 299 15.11 -8.49 12.10
N VAL A 300 13.81 -8.47 12.42
CA VAL A 300 12.75 -7.76 11.67
C VAL A 300 11.65 -7.24 12.61
N CYS A 301 11.04 -6.09 12.30
CA CYS A 301 9.98 -5.50 13.11
C CYS A 301 8.65 -5.46 12.34
N PHE A 302 7.53 -5.78 13.00
CA PHE A 302 6.18 -5.60 12.46
C PHE A 302 5.59 -4.24 12.86
N GLY A 303 5.14 -3.45 11.89
CA GLY A 303 4.59 -2.11 12.10
C GLY A 303 5.64 -1.02 11.95
N GLU A 304 5.19 0.23 12.01
CA GLU A 304 6.11 1.34 12.24
C GLU A 304 6.52 1.32 13.72
N PRO A 305 7.79 1.06 14.06
CA PRO A 305 8.27 1.24 15.45
C PRO A 305 8.21 2.71 15.92
N ARG A 306 7.65 3.63 15.11
CA ARG A 306 7.81 5.08 15.19
C ARG A 306 7.31 5.75 16.49
N ASN A 307 6.63 5.07 17.40
CA ASN A 307 6.31 5.66 18.72
C ASN A 307 6.81 4.87 19.94
N ALA A 308 7.72 3.90 19.79
CA ALA A 308 8.43 3.33 20.94
C ALA A 308 9.68 4.15 21.32
N ASN A 309 9.62 5.48 21.22
CA ASN A 309 10.69 6.48 21.49
C ASN A 309 11.50 6.99 20.27
N GLY A 310 10.86 7.37 19.16
CA GLY A 310 11.49 8.22 18.14
C GLY A 310 12.59 7.58 17.26
N CYS A 311 12.89 6.30 17.41
CA CYS A 311 13.91 5.62 16.60
C CYS A 311 13.32 5.02 15.31
N HIS A 312 13.83 5.41 14.14
CA HIS A 312 13.71 4.57 12.95
C HIS A 312 14.56 3.32 13.16
N ALA A 313 13.93 2.15 13.24
CA ALA A 313 14.66 0.90 13.35
C ALA A 313 15.60 0.73 12.14
N VAL A 314 16.88 0.44 12.41
CA VAL A 314 17.90 0.04 11.44
C VAL A 314 17.59 -1.36 10.82
N ARG A 315 16.47 -1.97 11.23
CA ARG A 315 15.98 -3.28 10.82
C ARG A 315 14.79 -3.12 9.87
N PRO A 316 14.59 -4.03 8.90
CA PRO A 316 13.43 -3.99 8.00
C PRO A 316 12.13 -3.92 8.82
N ALA A 317 11.28 -2.95 8.49
CA ALA A 317 9.93 -2.84 9.04
C ALA A 317 8.96 -3.42 8.02
N ILE A 318 8.13 -4.37 8.46
CA ILE A 318 7.05 -4.92 7.65
C ILE A 318 5.78 -4.24 8.12
N GLU A 319 5.16 -3.44 7.26
CA GLU A 319 3.80 -2.97 7.52
C GLU A 319 2.88 -4.18 7.61
N PRO A 320 2.22 -4.43 8.75
CA PRO A 320 1.23 -5.47 8.85
C PRO A 320 0.15 -5.15 7.83
N PRO A 321 -0.36 -6.14 7.08
CA PRO A 321 -1.56 -5.97 6.30
C PRO A 321 -2.74 -5.78 7.27
N TYR A 322 -2.87 -4.57 7.84
CA TYR A 322 -3.95 -4.20 8.75
C TYR A 322 -5.30 -4.15 8.04
N HIS A 323 -5.33 -4.23 6.70
CA HIS A 323 -6.57 -4.45 5.98
C HIS A 323 -7.14 -5.83 6.36
N SER A 324 -8.10 -5.83 7.30
CA SER A 324 -8.86 -7.00 7.70
C SER A 324 -9.43 -7.69 6.47
N LEU A 325 -8.84 -8.81 6.07
CA LEU A 325 -9.45 -9.74 5.13
C LEU A 325 -10.56 -10.58 5.80
N LYS A 326 -10.85 -10.37 7.10
CA LYS A 326 -11.97 -11.01 7.81
C LYS A 326 -13.34 -10.68 7.22
N GLU A 327 -13.51 -9.50 6.62
CA GLU A 327 -14.78 -9.16 5.96
C GLU A 327 -14.69 -9.49 4.47
N LEU A 328 -14.76 -10.78 4.14
CA LEU A 328 -15.09 -11.16 2.76
C LEU A 328 -16.39 -10.44 2.38
N PRO A 329 -16.49 -9.88 1.16
CA PRO A 329 -17.76 -9.39 0.66
C PRO A 329 -18.84 -10.46 0.87
N GLU A 330 -19.98 -10.08 1.45
CA GLU A 330 -21.12 -11.00 1.65
C GLU A 330 -21.55 -11.68 0.34
N CYS A 331 -21.25 -11.04 -0.80
CA CYS A 331 -21.55 -11.52 -2.14
C CYS A 331 -20.28 -11.54 -3.02
N PRO A 332 -19.98 -12.67 -3.69
CA PRO A 332 -18.91 -12.74 -4.68
C PRO A 332 -19.10 -11.75 -5.83
N GLN A 333 -18.03 -11.04 -6.19
CA GLN A 333 -18.05 -10.15 -7.36
C GLN A 333 -18.01 -10.99 -8.64
N VAL A 334 -19.02 -10.83 -9.50
CA VAL A 334 -19.14 -11.53 -10.78
C VAL A 334 -18.53 -10.68 -11.89
N GLY A 335 -17.31 -10.98 -12.29
CA GLY A 335 -16.69 -10.34 -13.45
C GLY A 335 -17.26 -10.83 -14.79
N ALA A 336 -16.40 -11.18 -15.73
CA ALA A 336 -16.85 -11.90 -16.91
C ALA A 336 -17.28 -13.32 -16.52
N TYR A 337 -18.39 -13.76 -17.11
CA TYR A 337 -18.99 -15.06 -16.84
C TYR A 337 -19.39 -15.76 -18.15
N CYS A 338 -19.56 -17.07 -18.09
CA CYS A 338 -20.35 -17.82 -19.04
C CYS A 338 -21.59 -18.41 -18.38
N ARG A 339 -22.67 -18.51 -19.14
CA ARG A 339 -23.96 -19.00 -18.67
C ARG A 339 -24.31 -20.33 -19.34
N ASP A 340 -24.80 -21.26 -18.54
CA ASP A 340 -25.43 -22.51 -18.95
C ASP A 340 -26.80 -22.61 -18.26
N ARG A 341 -27.85 -22.15 -18.95
CA ARG A 341 -29.22 -22.08 -18.42
C ARG A 341 -29.30 -21.26 -17.13
N GLN A 342 -29.64 -21.90 -16.01
CA GLN A 342 -29.73 -21.27 -14.69
C GLN A 342 -28.41 -21.25 -13.94
N LYS A 343 -27.32 -21.75 -14.54
CA LYS A 343 -25.99 -21.71 -13.95
C LYS A 343 -25.12 -20.65 -14.61
N ILE A 344 -24.34 -19.96 -13.81
CA ILE A 344 -23.26 -19.10 -14.30
C ILE A 344 -21.93 -19.56 -13.72
N TYR A 345 -20.88 -19.42 -14.52
CA TYR A 345 -19.51 -19.73 -14.13
C TYR A 345 -18.67 -18.47 -14.32
N PHE A 346 -17.91 -18.11 -13.29
CA PHE A 346 -17.13 -16.88 -13.27
C PHE A 346 -15.91 -17.01 -12.37
N ILE A 347 -14.93 -16.14 -12.59
CA ILE A 347 -13.83 -15.96 -11.64
C ILE A 347 -14.21 -14.87 -10.66
N TYR A 348 -14.18 -15.22 -9.38
CA TYR A 348 -14.27 -14.26 -8.28
C TYR A 348 -12.84 -13.91 -7.85
N ASN A 349 -12.46 -12.65 -8.06
CA ASN A 349 -11.17 -12.13 -7.62
C ASN A 349 -11.30 -11.64 -6.18
N VAL A 350 -10.65 -12.35 -5.28
CA VAL A 350 -10.75 -12.15 -3.85
C VAL A 350 -9.84 -10.97 -3.51
N ARG A 351 -10.42 -9.77 -3.43
CA ARG A 351 -9.74 -8.51 -3.09
C ARG A 351 -8.48 -8.21 -3.92
N ASN A 352 -8.49 -8.53 -5.21
CA ASN A 352 -7.32 -8.34 -6.09
C ASN A 352 -6.09 -9.14 -5.63
N VAL A 353 -6.31 -10.25 -4.93
CA VAL A 353 -5.25 -11.07 -4.37
C VAL A 353 -5.07 -12.36 -5.15
N PHE A 354 -6.13 -13.15 -5.28
CA PHE A 354 -6.16 -14.39 -6.05
C PHE A 354 -7.56 -14.63 -6.62
N GLY A 355 -7.64 -15.42 -7.68
CA GLY A 355 -8.91 -15.82 -8.28
C GLY A 355 -9.41 -17.17 -7.75
N VAL A 356 -10.73 -17.30 -7.58
CA VAL A 356 -11.40 -18.60 -7.43
C VAL A 356 -12.43 -18.78 -8.53
N LEU A 357 -12.51 -19.99 -9.10
CA LEU A 357 -13.54 -20.34 -10.06
C LEU A 357 -14.81 -20.73 -9.29
N CYS A 358 -15.90 -20.03 -9.60
CA CYS A 358 -17.20 -20.20 -8.97
C CYS A 358 -18.25 -20.74 -9.95
N GLU A 359 -19.18 -21.54 -9.42
CA GLU A 359 -20.47 -21.84 -10.03
C GLU A 359 -21.55 -21.15 -9.20
N ALA A 360 -22.46 -20.40 -9.82
CA ALA A 360 -23.66 -19.91 -9.16
C ALA A 360 -24.92 -20.44 -9.83
N ASP A 361 -25.89 -20.83 -9.00
CA ASP A 361 -27.21 -21.29 -9.41
C ASP A 361 -28.24 -20.17 -9.21
N LEU A 362 -28.67 -19.56 -10.31
CA LEU A 362 -29.62 -18.45 -10.33
C LEU A 362 -31.01 -18.83 -9.84
N SER A 363 -31.32 -20.12 -9.71
CA SER A 363 -32.61 -20.56 -9.18
C SER A 363 -32.73 -20.39 -7.66
N ASN A 364 -31.60 -20.45 -6.94
CA ASN A 364 -31.53 -20.42 -5.48
C ASN A 364 -30.47 -19.45 -4.93
N ASP A 365 -29.79 -18.70 -5.81
CA ASP A 365 -28.74 -17.74 -5.53
C ASP A 365 -27.54 -18.29 -4.75
N LYS A 366 -27.32 -19.61 -4.78
CA LYS A 366 -26.15 -20.21 -4.13
C LYS A 366 -24.93 -20.19 -5.03
N VAL A 367 -23.78 -19.91 -4.43
CA VAL A 367 -22.47 -19.93 -5.07
C VAL A 367 -21.61 -21.01 -4.43
N LYS A 368 -21.01 -21.82 -5.30
CA LYS A 368 -20.06 -22.87 -4.95
C LYS A 368 -18.67 -22.53 -5.48
N ILE A 369 -17.64 -22.71 -4.66
CA ILE A 369 -16.25 -22.60 -5.09
C ILE A 369 -15.81 -23.94 -5.70
N LEU A 370 -15.53 -23.92 -7.00
CA LEU A 370 -15.06 -25.10 -7.72
C LEU A 370 -13.58 -25.37 -7.44
N CYS A 371 -12.73 -24.38 -7.63
CA CYS A 371 -11.29 -24.47 -7.35
C CYS A 371 -10.65 -23.09 -7.22
N GLN A 372 -9.45 -23.05 -6.61
CA GLN A 372 -8.58 -21.88 -6.67
C GLN A 372 -7.87 -21.85 -8.03
N VAL A 373 -7.73 -20.66 -8.60
CA VAL A 373 -7.00 -20.42 -9.85
C VAL A 373 -5.53 -20.17 -9.52
N PRO A 374 -4.56 -20.70 -10.30
CA PRO A 374 -3.15 -20.37 -10.16
C PRO A 374 -2.93 -18.85 -10.22
N ASN A 375 -2.03 -18.36 -9.38
CA ASN A 375 -1.65 -16.96 -9.30
C ASN A 375 -0.12 -16.86 -9.37
N ASP A 376 0.39 -16.02 -10.24
CA ASP A 376 1.78 -15.59 -10.35
C ASP A 376 2.06 -14.54 -9.26
N GLU A 377 2.65 -15.02 -8.15
CA GLU A 377 2.88 -14.23 -6.93
C GLU A 377 3.76 -12.99 -7.11
N GLU A 378 4.40 -12.83 -8.28
CA GLU A 378 5.27 -11.69 -8.58
C GLU A 378 4.57 -10.58 -9.38
N MET A 379 3.41 -10.85 -10.00
CA MET A 379 3.11 -10.17 -11.27
C MET A 379 1.95 -9.18 -11.29
N THR A 380 1.03 -9.12 -10.31
CA THR A 380 0.09 -7.98 -10.27
C THR A 380 -0.47 -7.66 -8.88
N ASN A 381 -0.43 -6.38 -8.50
CA ASN A 381 -1.26 -5.80 -7.41
C ASN A 381 -2.78 -5.78 -7.74
N TRP A 382 -3.17 -6.42 -8.85
CA TRP A 382 -4.53 -6.37 -9.39
C TRP A 382 -5.28 -7.70 -9.19
N GLY A 383 -4.60 -8.85 -9.01
CA GLY A 383 -5.22 -10.16 -8.80
C GLY A 383 -6.27 -10.54 -9.85
N LEU A 384 -6.11 -10.02 -11.07
CA LEU A 384 -7.00 -10.21 -12.21
C LEU A 384 -6.36 -11.15 -13.23
N GLU A 385 -5.73 -12.25 -12.80
CA GLU A 385 -4.97 -13.10 -13.70
C GLU A 385 -5.82 -13.80 -14.76
N TYR A 386 -7.04 -14.18 -14.38
CA TYR A 386 -8.02 -14.81 -15.24
C TYR A 386 -9.37 -14.16 -14.96
N VAL A 387 -10.05 -13.69 -15.99
CA VAL A 387 -11.35 -13.00 -15.84
C VAL A 387 -12.39 -13.64 -16.74
N ILE A 388 -12.02 -13.98 -17.96
CA ILE A 388 -12.93 -14.55 -18.95
C ILE A 388 -13.09 -16.05 -18.70
N THR A 389 -14.33 -16.53 -18.62
CA THR A 389 -14.65 -17.95 -18.56
C THR A 389 -15.55 -18.30 -19.73
N VAL A 390 -15.24 -19.38 -20.46
CA VAL A 390 -16.03 -19.86 -21.60
C VAL A 390 -16.28 -21.34 -21.48
N GLN A 391 -17.50 -21.79 -21.77
CA GLN A 391 -17.87 -23.20 -21.69
C GLN A 391 -17.79 -23.86 -23.07
N SER A 392 -17.04 -24.96 -23.15
CA SER A 392 -16.99 -25.86 -24.30
C SER A 392 -17.41 -27.28 -23.87
N GLY A 393 -18.68 -27.62 -24.08
CA GLY A 393 -19.24 -28.89 -23.61
C GLY A 393 -19.13 -29.02 -22.09
N LYS A 394 -18.30 -29.96 -21.63
CA LYS A 394 -18.08 -30.24 -20.20
C LYS A 394 -16.80 -29.61 -19.65
N LYS A 395 -16.23 -28.64 -20.37
CA LYS A 395 -15.03 -27.92 -19.98
C LYS A 395 -15.31 -26.43 -19.85
N LEU A 396 -14.67 -25.80 -18.87
CA LEU A 396 -14.54 -24.35 -18.79
C LEU A 396 -13.11 -23.96 -19.19
N ILE A 397 -12.98 -22.99 -20.07
CA ILE A 397 -11.70 -22.50 -20.59
C ILE A 397 -11.53 -21.07 -20.11
N MET A 398 -10.38 -20.77 -19.52
CA MET A 398 -10.02 -19.45 -19.02
C MET A 398 -8.73 -18.99 -19.69
N PRO A 399 -8.78 -18.06 -20.65
CA PRO A 399 -7.58 -17.47 -21.24
C PRO A 399 -6.87 -16.60 -20.18
N PRO A 400 -5.53 -16.48 -20.25
CA PRO A 400 -4.80 -15.57 -19.39
C PRO A 400 -5.26 -14.12 -19.63
N TYR A 401 -5.34 -13.33 -18.57
CA TYR A 401 -5.75 -11.92 -18.60
C TYR A 401 -4.58 -11.02 -18.20
N PHE A 402 -4.07 -11.14 -16.98
CA PHE A 402 -2.79 -10.54 -16.57
C PHE A 402 -1.84 -11.61 -16.00
N SER A 403 -1.76 -12.75 -16.68
CA SER A 403 -0.94 -13.88 -16.25
C SER A 403 0.12 -14.17 -17.31
N SER A 404 1.35 -14.46 -16.87
CA SER A 404 2.39 -15.05 -17.73
C SER A 404 2.15 -16.53 -18.00
N ASN A 405 1.27 -17.14 -17.20
CA ASN A 405 0.82 -18.51 -17.37
C ASN A 405 -0.01 -18.68 -18.64
N GLY A 406 -0.23 -19.94 -19.02
CA GLY A 406 -1.01 -20.28 -20.20
C GLY A 406 -2.53 -20.32 -19.98
N PHE A 407 -3.23 -21.03 -20.84
CA PHE A 407 -4.67 -21.25 -20.70
C PHE A 407 -4.96 -22.20 -19.53
N LEU A 408 -6.10 -22.02 -18.88
CA LEU A 408 -6.61 -22.99 -17.92
C LEU A 408 -7.83 -23.70 -18.48
N GLU A 409 -7.88 -25.01 -18.29
CA GLU A 409 -9.06 -25.84 -18.57
C GLU A 409 -9.54 -26.49 -17.27
N TYR A 410 -10.82 -26.31 -16.94
CA TYR A 410 -11.48 -27.00 -15.85
C TYR A 410 -12.46 -28.04 -16.39
N ASP A 411 -12.26 -29.31 -16.04
CA ASP A 411 -13.17 -30.39 -16.41
C ASP A 411 -14.30 -30.51 -15.39
N MET A 412 -15.53 -30.24 -15.84
CA MET A 412 -16.71 -30.16 -14.97
C MET A 412 -17.17 -31.51 -14.43
N LEU A 413 -16.71 -32.64 -14.99
CA LEU A 413 -17.06 -33.97 -14.50
C LEU A 413 -16.10 -34.45 -13.41
N THR A 414 -14.81 -34.23 -13.63
CA THR A 414 -13.74 -34.70 -12.74
C THR A 414 -13.38 -33.68 -11.67
N GLY A 415 -13.79 -32.42 -11.85
CA GLY A 415 -13.46 -31.31 -10.97
C GLY A 415 -11.98 -30.91 -11.02
N LYS A 416 -11.26 -31.32 -12.05
CA LYS A 416 -9.81 -31.09 -12.19
C LYS A 416 -9.55 -29.83 -13.02
N LEU A 417 -8.69 -28.97 -12.47
CA LEU A 417 -8.11 -27.84 -13.18
C LEU A 417 -6.77 -28.24 -13.78
N GLN A 418 -6.55 -27.92 -15.05
CA GLN A 418 -5.30 -28.13 -15.77
C GLN A 418 -4.79 -26.80 -16.32
N SER A 419 -3.50 -26.54 -16.16
CA SER A 419 -2.82 -25.46 -16.86
C SER A 419 -2.18 -25.99 -18.15
N LEU A 420 -2.38 -25.25 -19.24
CA LEU A 420 -1.86 -25.54 -20.56
C LEU A 420 -0.95 -24.38 -20.99
N PRO A 421 0.35 -24.60 -21.14
CA PRO A 421 1.28 -23.53 -21.50
C PRO A 421 0.90 -22.94 -22.86
N CYS A 422 1.09 -21.63 -23.02
CA CYS A 422 1.00 -21.00 -24.33
C CYS A 422 2.26 -21.29 -25.14
N GLU A 423 2.11 -21.63 -26.43
CA GLU A 423 3.24 -21.74 -27.35
C GLU A 423 3.88 -20.36 -27.64
N GLU A 424 3.11 -19.29 -27.43
CA GLU A 424 3.49 -17.91 -27.67
C GLU A 424 3.48 -17.11 -26.39
N LYS A 425 4.32 -16.08 -26.35
CA LYS A 425 4.30 -15.10 -25.26
C LYS A 425 3.09 -14.19 -25.44
N VAL A 426 2.03 -14.45 -24.66
CA VAL A 426 0.74 -13.75 -24.76
C VAL A 426 0.66 -12.48 -23.91
N TRP A 427 1.54 -12.34 -22.90
CA TRP A 427 1.55 -11.22 -21.96
C TRP A 427 2.96 -10.89 -21.46
N GLU A 428 3.22 -9.62 -21.13
CA GLU A 428 4.48 -9.13 -20.56
C GLU A 428 4.22 -8.06 -19.48
N PRO A 429 4.99 -8.07 -18.37
CA PRO A 429 4.78 -7.16 -17.23
C PRO A 429 4.93 -5.66 -17.52
N ASN A 430 5.44 -5.26 -18.69
CA ASN A 430 5.56 -3.85 -19.10
C ASN A 430 4.43 -3.37 -20.03
N LEU A 431 3.45 -4.21 -20.35
CA LEU A 431 2.26 -3.84 -21.13
C LEU A 431 1.19 -3.13 -20.28
N GLU A 432 1.61 -2.52 -19.14
CA GLU A 432 0.94 -2.16 -17.86
C GLU A 432 -0.53 -1.70 -17.81
N ARG A 433 -1.29 -1.68 -18.91
CA ARG A 433 -2.72 -1.34 -18.93
C ARG A 433 -3.60 -2.18 -19.86
N CYS A 434 -3.06 -3.22 -20.51
CA CYS A 434 -3.85 -4.06 -21.43
C CYS A 434 -3.80 -5.53 -21.01
N SER A 435 -4.96 -6.18 -20.96
CA SER A 435 -5.08 -7.61 -20.73
C SER A 435 -4.55 -8.43 -21.91
N ALA A 436 -4.04 -9.63 -21.69
CA ALA A 436 -3.56 -10.52 -22.75
C ALA A 436 -4.68 -10.89 -23.73
N PHE A 437 -5.86 -11.24 -23.21
CA PHE A 437 -7.07 -11.50 -23.97
C PHE A 437 -8.23 -10.70 -23.39
N GLY A 438 -8.95 -9.95 -24.23
CA GLY A 438 -10.08 -9.12 -23.78
C GLY A 438 -11.44 -9.63 -24.25
N MET A 439 -11.44 -10.52 -25.22
CA MET A 439 -12.61 -10.82 -26.03
C MET A 439 -12.64 -12.26 -26.48
N VAL A 440 -13.85 -12.81 -26.59
CA VAL A 440 -14.09 -14.17 -27.04
C VAL A 440 -15.32 -14.23 -27.92
N THR A 441 -15.27 -15.06 -28.97
CA THR A 441 -16.43 -15.41 -29.78
C THR A 441 -16.41 -16.90 -30.11
N GLU A 442 -17.59 -17.46 -30.40
CA GLU A 442 -17.72 -18.82 -30.90
C GLU A 442 -18.08 -18.78 -32.38
N TRP A 443 -17.39 -19.57 -33.20
CA TRP A 443 -17.72 -19.72 -34.61
C TRP A 443 -17.48 -21.16 -35.05
N HIS A 444 -18.50 -21.77 -35.64
CA HIS A 444 -18.57 -23.20 -35.92
C HIS A 444 -18.20 -24.06 -34.69
N ASP A 445 -17.22 -24.96 -34.85
CA ASP A 445 -16.75 -25.89 -33.82
C ASP A 445 -15.50 -25.37 -33.09
N SER A 446 -15.32 -24.05 -33.07
CA SER A 446 -14.17 -23.38 -32.49
C SER A 446 -14.57 -22.22 -31.58
N ILE A 447 -13.66 -21.87 -30.65
CA ILE A 447 -13.73 -20.69 -29.79
C ILE A 447 -12.53 -19.82 -30.14
N TYR A 448 -12.73 -18.52 -30.35
CA TYR A 448 -11.67 -17.60 -30.73
C TYR A 448 -11.44 -16.58 -29.63
N PHE A 449 -10.21 -16.53 -29.11
CA PHE A 449 -9.76 -15.56 -28.13
C PHE A 449 -8.96 -14.47 -28.83
N LEU A 450 -9.42 -13.22 -28.72
CA LEU A 450 -8.76 -12.08 -29.34
C LEU A 450 -7.79 -11.44 -28.35
N GLY A 451 -6.52 -11.41 -28.74
CA GLY A 451 -5.45 -10.88 -27.94
C GLY A 451 -5.39 -9.35 -27.99
N ASN A 452 -5.15 -8.72 -26.84
CA ASN A 452 -5.05 -7.27 -26.72
C ASN A 452 -3.58 -6.84 -26.70
N ALA A 453 -3.20 -5.88 -27.54
CA ALA A 453 -1.83 -5.38 -27.68
C ALA A 453 -0.75 -6.43 -28.03
N ASN A 454 -1.03 -7.73 -28.03
CA ASN A 454 -0.12 -8.80 -28.45
C ASN A 454 -0.26 -9.15 -29.95
N GLY A 455 -1.39 -8.80 -30.57
CA GLY A 455 -1.66 -9.01 -32.00
C GLY A 455 -2.03 -10.46 -32.36
N LEU A 456 -2.40 -11.29 -31.38
CA LEU A 456 -2.73 -12.70 -31.58
C LEU A 456 -4.24 -12.91 -31.67
N ILE A 457 -4.66 -13.87 -32.49
CA ILE A 457 -5.96 -14.55 -32.31
C ILE A 457 -5.66 -16.01 -32.02
N VAL A 458 -6.24 -16.54 -30.95
CA VAL A 458 -6.09 -17.94 -30.56
C VAL A 458 -7.40 -18.68 -30.81
N GLU A 459 -7.37 -19.67 -31.68
CA GLU A 459 -8.49 -20.56 -31.97
C GLU A 459 -8.37 -21.83 -31.15
N TYR A 460 -9.37 -22.14 -30.34
CA TYR A 460 -9.53 -23.44 -29.69
C TYR A 460 -10.50 -24.31 -30.47
N ARG A 461 -9.99 -25.40 -31.05
CA ARG A 461 -10.77 -26.37 -31.83
C ARG A 461 -11.42 -27.38 -30.88
N LYS A 462 -12.74 -27.29 -30.69
CA LYS A 462 -13.47 -28.02 -29.64
C LYS A 462 -13.31 -29.54 -29.75
N LYS A 463 -13.46 -30.12 -30.95
CA LYS A 463 -13.28 -31.56 -31.17
C LYS A 463 -11.85 -32.05 -31.00
N ALA A 464 -10.87 -31.25 -31.41
CA ALA A 464 -9.47 -31.63 -31.34
C ALA A 464 -8.84 -31.38 -29.97
N GLY A 465 -9.42 -30.48 -29.18
CA GLY A 465 -8.83 -30.00 -27.93
C GLY A 465 -7.47 -29.33 -28.15
N LYS A 466 -7.34 -28.55 -29.23
CA LYS A 466 -6.07 -27.93 -29.63
C LYS A 466 -6.22 -26.42 -29.84
N TYR A 467 -5.18 -25.70 -29.46
CA TYR A 467 -5.03 -24.27 -29.69
C TYR A 467 -4.25 -24.03 -30.99
N VAL A 468 -4.70 -23.06 -31.78
CA VAL A 468 -4.06 -22.62 -33.03
C VAL A 468 -3.85 -21.12 -32.94
N TYR A 469 -2.62 -20.68 -33.16
CA TYR A 469 -2.22 -19.28 -33.04
C TYR A 469 -2.18 -18.61 -34.40
N HIS A 470 -3.08 -17.65 -34.61
CA HIS A 470 -3.16 -16.84 -35.82
C HIS A 470 -2.39 -15.54 -35.59
N LYS A 471 -1.25 -15.38 -36.29
CA LYS A 471 -0.35 -14.21 -36.15
C LYS A 471 -0.45 -13.21 -37.30
N ASN A 472 -0.85 -13.67 -38.48
CA ASN A 472 -0.82 -12.90 -39.72
C ASN A 472 -2.23 -12.52 -40.20
N TRP A 473 -3.15 -12.29 -39.27
CA TRP A 473 -4.56 -12.05 -39.58
C TRP A 473 -4.85 -10.59 -39.96
N LEU A 474 -3.97 -9.64 -39.62
CA LEU A 474 -4.12 -8.22 -39.96
C LEU A 474 -3.88 -7.90 -41.45
N GLY A 475 -3.48 -8.89 -42.27
CA GLY A 475 -3.58 -8.83 -43.73
C GLY A 475 -3.13 -7.52 -44.41
N GLY A 476 -1.88 -7.09 -44.21
CA GLY A 476 -1.33 -5.91 -44.91
C GLY A 476 -1.81 -4.55 -44.38
N ILE A 477 -2.56 -4.50 -43.28
CA ILE A 477 -2.83 -3.27 -42.54
C ILE A 477 -1.52 -2.80 -41.91
N GLU A 478 -0.86 -1.81 -42.52
CA GLU A 478 0.35 -1.20 -41.98
C GLU A 478 0.03 -0.38 -40.73
N SER A 479 0.41 -0.90 -39.55
CA SER A 479 0.36 -0.12 -38.31
C SER A 479 1.65 -0.25 -37.52
N GLN A 480 2.13 0.88 -37.00
CA GLN A 480 3.28 0.91 -36.09
C GLN A 480 2.94 0.36 -34.69
N LYS A 481 1.65 0.24 -34.37
CA LYS A 481 1.14 -0.22 -33.07
C LYS A 481 0.31 -1.48 -33.26
N LYS A 482 0.39 -2.40 -32.31
CA LYS A 482 -0.56 -3.52 -32.22
C LYS A 482 -1.92 -3.00 -31.74
N PRO A 483 -3.04 -3.53 -32.27
CA PRO A 483 -4.37 -3.04 -31.93
C PRO A 483 -4.72 -3.35 -30.47
N ILE A 484 -5.44 -2.41 -29.85
CA ILE A 484 -6.07 -2.57 -28.54
C ILE A 484 -7.58 -2.57 -28.73
N PHE A 485 -8.23 -3.68 -28.43
CA PHE A 485 -9.65 -3.88 -28.65
C PHE A 485 -10.47 -3.47 -27.44
N GLY A 486 -11.56 -2.74 -27.69
CA GLY A 486 -12.54 -2.36 -26.68
C GLY A 486 -13.90 -3.04 -26.84
N GLY A 487 -14.12 -3.75 -27.95
CA GLY A 487 -15.32 -4.54 -28.21
C GLY A 487 -15.33 -5.12 -29.62
N GLY A 488 -16.28 -6.01 -29.86
CA GLY A 488 -16.42 -6.69 -31.14
C GLY A 488 -17.62 -7.63 -31.18
N GLU A 489 -18.19 -7.81 -32.36
CA GLU A 489 -19.42 -8.55 -32.60
C GLU A 489 -19.30 -9.42 -33.84
N LEU A 490 -19.71 -10.68 -33.72
CA LEU A 490 -19.70 -11.63 -34.83
C LEU A 490 -21.06 -11.59 -35.56
N VAL A 491 -21.02 -11.28 -36.85
CA VAL A 491 -22.19 -11.22 -37.74
C VAL A 491 -21.88 -12.00 -39.00
N ASP A 492 -22.64 -13.05 -39.26
CA ASP A 492 -22.61 -13.82 -40.52
C ASP A 492 -21.20 -14.22 -40.99
N GLY A 493 -20.38 -14.70 -40.06
CA GLY A 493 -19.00 -15.13 -40.35
C GLY A 493 -17.98 -14.00 -40.42
N VAL A 494 -18.37 -12.75 -40.15
CA VAL A 494 -17.48 -11.60 -40.06
C VAL A 494 -17.45 -11.09 -38.62
N TRP A 495 -16.26 -11.05 -38.02
CA TRP A 495 -16.07 -10.48 -36.69
C TRP A 495 -15.69 -9.00 -36.81
N TYR A 496 -16.63 -8.12 -36.49
CA TYR A 496 -16.42 -6.68 -36.45
C TYR A 496 -15.73 -6.32 -35.14
N LEU A 497 -14.60 -5.63 -35.21
CA LEU A 497 -13.73 -5.35 -34.06
C LEU A 497 -13.46 -3.85 -33.96
N VAL A 498 -13.51 -3.29 -32.75
CA VAL A 498 -13.13 -1.89 -32.50
C VAL A 498 -11.71 -1.83 -31.95
N ALA A 499 -10.79 -1.27 -32.73
CA ALA A 499 -9.41 -1.00 -32.31
C ALA A 499 -9.31 0.43 -31.74
N THR A 500 -9.47 0.53 -30.42
CA THR A 500 -9.59 1.79 -29.66
C THR A 500 -8.38 2.71 -29.83
N ASN A 501 -7.17 2.16 -29.74
CA ASN A 501 -5.92 2.93 -29.86
C ASN A 501 -5.62 3.42 -31.28
N MET A 502 -6.35 2.91 -32.26
CA MET A 502 -6.28 3.28 -33.68
C MET A 502 -7.51 4.08 -34.12
N ASN A 503 -8.53 4.17 -33.27
CA ASN A 503 -9.85 4.74 -33.56
C ASN A 503 -10.46 4.23 -34.88
N MET A 504 -10.43 2.92 -35.10
CA MET A 504 -10.95 2.30 -36.33
C MET A 504 -11.75 1.03 -36.03
N MET A 505 -12.59 0.65 -36.99
CA MET A 505 -13.29 -0.62 -37.00
C MET A 505 -12.66 -1.56 -38.04
N LEU A 506 -12.44 -2.80 -37.65
CA LEU A 506 -11.94 -3.87 -38.51
C LEU A 506 -13.06 -4.87 -38.76
N ALA A 507 -13.08 -5.48 -39.94
CA ALA A 507 -13.90 -6.63 -40.28
C ALA A 507 -12.97 -7.82 -40.54
N LEU A 508 -12.97 -8.78 -39.62
CA LEU A 508 -12.24 -10.03 -39.75
C LEU A 508 -13.15 -11.08 -40.37
N ASP A 509 -12.82 -11.50 -41.57
CA ASP A 509 -13.46 -12.63 -42.21
C ASP A 509 -13.00 -13.93 -41.53
N MET A 510 -13.93 -14.66 -40.89
CA MET A 510 -13.57 -15.81 -40.06
C MET A 510 -13.18 -17.05 -40.89
N GLU A 511 -13.57 -17.13 -42.16
CA GLU A 511 -13.18 -18.22 -43.07
C GLU A 511 -11.72 -18.09 -43.52
N SER A 512 -11.35 -16.89 -43.99
CA SER A 512 -10.01 -16.60 -44.51
C SER A 512 -9.03 -16.14 -43.43
N MET A 513 -9.53 -15.77 -42.24
CA MET A 513 -8.78 -15.19 -41.13
C MET A 513 -8.02 -13.91 -41.52
N ASN A 514 -8.55 -13.14 -42.47
CA ASN A 514 -8.00 -11.85 -42.89
C ASN A 514 -8.90 -10.69 -42.44
N ALA A 515 -8.27 -9.67 -41.85
CA ALA A 515 -8.94 -8.43 -41.49
C ALA A 515 -8.86 -7.40 -42.62
N SER A 516 -9.92 -6.62 -42.73
CA SER A 516 -9.99 -5.42 -43.56
C SER A 516 -10.46 -4.23 -42.74
N MET A 517 -10.08 -3.01 -43.13
CA MET A 517 -10.57 -1.80 -42.47
C MET A 517 -12.00 -1.50 -42.95
N VAL A 518 -12.90 -1.24 -42.01
CA VAL A 518 -14.23 -0.74 -42.33
C VAL A 518 -14.20 0.77 -42.32
N ASN A 519 -14.39 1.37 -43.50
CA ASN A 519 -14.42 2.83 -43.63
C ASN A 519 -15.77 3.35 -43.13
N ILE A 520 -15.77 3.96 -41.94
CA ILE A 520 -16.94 4.59 -41.34
C ILE A 520 -16.69 6.09 -41.26
N PRO A 521 -17.61 6.94 -41.74
CA PRO A 521 -17.53 8.38 -41.56
C PRO A 521 -17.87 8.74 -40.10
N LEU A 522 -16.88 8.69 -39.22
CA LEU A 522 -17.02 9.08 -37.82
C LEU A 522 -17.01 10.61 -37.69
N PRO A 523 -17.89 11.21 -36.86
CA PRO A 523 -17.84 12.63 -36.54
C PRO A 523 -16.51 13.03 -35.91
N ASP A 524 -16.12 14.29 -36.12
CA ASP A 524 -14.91 14.84 -35.49
C ASP A 524 -14.96 14.66 -33.97
N GLY A 525 -13.90 14.05 -33.43
CA GLY A 525 -13.77 13.77 -31.99
C GLY A 525 -14.49 12.52 -31.50
N PHE A 526 -15.22 11.78 -32.34
CA PHE A 526 -15.82 10.50 -31.97
C PHE A 526 -14.73 9.42 -31.88
N GLN A 527 -14.41 9.00 -30.66
CA GLN A 527 -13.42 7.94 -30.40
C GLN A 527 -14.13 6.62 -30.13
N LEU A 528 -13.99 5.62 -30.98
CA LEU A 528 -14.63 4.31 -30.84
C LEU A 528 -14.12 3.55 -29.61
N ARG A 529 -15.05 3.00 -28.83
CA ARG A 529 -14.76 2.13 -27.68
C ARG A 529 -15.20 0.70 -27.91
N SER A 530 -16.51 0.49 -28.00
CA SER A 530 -17.10 -0.84 -28.09
C SER A 530 -18.19 -0.86 -29.15
N ILE A 531 -18.58 -2.08 -29.49
CA ILE A 531 -19.67 -2.38 -30.41
C ILE A 531 -20.59 -3.40 -29.75
N SER A 532 -21.90 -3.27 -29.95
CA SER A 532 -22.90 -4.23 -29.50
C SER A 532 -23.94 -4.47 -30.60
N ARG A 533 -24.40 -5.71 -30.75
CA ARG A 533 -25.38 -6.07 -31.79
C ARG A 533 -26.81 -6.01 -31.26
N ASN A 534 -27.73 -5.52 -32.09
CA ASN A 534 -29.15 -5.73 -31.93
C ASN A 534 -29.83 -5.99 -33.29
N GLY A 535 -30.22 -7.24 -33.54
CA GLY A 535 -30.74 -7.64 -34.85
C GLY A 535 -29.71 -7.36 -35.95
N ASP A 536 -30.09 -6.55 -36.93
CA ASP A 536 -29.25 -6.14 -38.06
C ASP A 536 -28.59 -4.76 -37.85
N GLU A 537 -28.59 -4.27 -36.60
CA GLU A 537 -27.95 -3.02 -36.19
C GLU A 537 -26.68 -3.32 -35.37
N LEU A 538 -25.60 -2.60 -35.70
CA LEU A 538 -24.39 -2.53 -34.88
C LEU A 538 -24.30 -1.17 -34.18
N TRP A 539 -24.36 -1.18 -32.86
CA TRP A 539 -24.31 0.02 -32.03
C TRP A 539 -22.89 0.29 -31.57
N LEU A 540 -22.40 1.50 -31.80
CA LEU A 540 -21.07 1.97 -31.48
C LEU A 540 -21.12 2.90 -30.27
N THR A 541 -20.31 2.61 -29.25
CA THR A 541 -20.15 3.48 -28.08
C THR A 541 -18.80 4.21 -28.13
N PRO A 542 -18.72 5.45 -27.62
CA PRO A 542 -17.48 6.21 -27.64
C PRO A 542 -16.64 6.04 -26.36
N ILE A 543 -15.34 6.31 -26.45
CA ILE A 543 -14.42 6.49 -25.32
C ILE A 543 -14.71 7.81 -24.61
N GLN A 544 -15.16 8.82 -25.35
CA GLN A 544 -15.51 10.12 -24.81
C GLN A 544 -16.58 10.78 -25.68
N GLY A 545 -17.55 11.44 -25.05
CA GLY A 545 -18.62 12.16 -25.75
C GLY A 545 -20.00 11.79 -25.22
N ASN A 546 -21.03 12.29 -25.91
CA ASN A 546 -22.43 12.03 -25.59
C ASN A 546 -23.21 11.45 -26.78
N CYS A 547 -22.53 10.98 -27.82
CA CYS A 547 -23.17 10.43 -29.01
C CYS A 547 -22.99 8.91 -29.09
N LEU A 548 -23.98 8.23 -29.67
CA LEU A 548 -23.92 6.82 -30.08
C LEU A 548 -23.94 6.75 -31.60
N GLY A 549 -23.24 5.76 -32.18
CA GLY A 549 -23.38 5.41 -33.59
C GLY A 549 -24.25 4.17 -33.77
N CYS A 550 -25.01 4.09 -34.85
CA CYS A 550 -25.74 2.89 -35.27
C CYS A 550 -25.42 2.62 -36.73
N ILE A 551 -24.88 1.46 -37.04
CA ILE A 551 -24.67 0.98 -38.40
C ILE A 551 -25.79 0.01 -38.74
N HIS A 552 -26.56 0.33 -39.78
CA HIS A 552 -27.55 -0.57 -40.35
C HIS A 552 -26.85 -1.51 -41.32
N MET A 553 -26.80 -2.81 -41.01
CA MET A 553 -26.00 -3.78 -41.75
C MET A 553 -26.46 -3.94 -43.22
N ASP A 554 -27.76 -3.88 -43.45
CA ASP A 554 -28.35 -4.04 -44.79
C ASP A 554 -28.04 -2.86 -45.72
N SER A 555 -28.22 -1.62 -45.25
CA SER A 555 -28.00 -0.41 -46.04
C SER A 555 -26.56 0.08 -45.99
N LYS A 556 -25.80 -0.36 -44.97
CA LYS A 556 -24.48 0.16 -44.57
C LYS A 556 -24.49 1.65 -44.22
N GLU A 557 -25.68 2.21 -43.96
CA GLU A 557 -25.83 3.58 -43.49
C GLU A 557 -25.48 3.67 -42.00
N ILE A 558 -24.92 4.82 -41.62
CA ILE A 558 -24.62 5.12 -40.22
C ILE A 558 -25.45 6.31 -39.75
N GLU A 559 -26.08 6.14 -38.58
CA GLU A 559 -26.81 7.20 -37.89
C GLU A 559 -26.13 7.50 -36.55
N PHE A 560 -26.21 8.76 -36.11
CA PHE A 560 -25.69 9.20 -34.82
C PHE A 560 -26.82 9.76 -33.95
N PHE A 561 -26.83 9.37 -32.68
CA PHE A 561 -27.84 9.76 -31.70
C PHE A 561 -27.17 10.51 -30.55
N GLU A 562 -27.57 11.77 -30.32
CA GLU A 562 -27.07 12.58 -29.21
C GLU A 562 -27.88 12.32 -27.93
N CYS A 563 -27.17 11.95 -26.86
CA CYS A 563 -27.71 11.77 -25.52
C CYS A 563 -27.60 13.09 -24.75
N GLN A 564 -28.63 13.93 -24.84
CA GLN A 564 -28.61 15.32 -24.32
C GLN A 564 -28.32 15.44 -22.81
N SER A 565 -28.63 14.41 -22.01
CA SER A 565 -28.37 14.39 -20.57
C SER A 565 -26.93 14.01 -20.21
N ILE A 566 -26.09 13.63 -21.19
CA ILE A 566 -24.68 13.27 -20.97
C ILE A 566 -23.76 14.40 -21.43
N SER A 567 -22.75 14.71 -20.61
CA SER A 567 -21.73 15.69 -20.96
C SER A 567 -20.91 15.26 -22.17
N LYS A 568 -20.62 16.19 -23.09
CA LYS A 568 -19.70 15.99 -24.22
C LYS A 568 -18.26 15.66 -23.78
N HIS A 569 -17.93 15.91 -22.52
CA HIS A 569 -16.63 15.59 -21.93
C HIS A 569 -16.64 14.32 -21.08
N GLN A 570 -17.80 13.65 -20.94
CA GLN A 570 -17.90 12.40 -20.19
C GLN A 570 -17.00 11.35 -20.84
N ARG A 571 -16.08 10.78 -20.05
CA ARG A 571 -15.29 9.62 -20.47
C ARG A 571 -16.10 8.37 -20.23
N ILE A 572 -16.09 7.50 -21.22
CA ILE A 572 -16.74 6.19 -21.21
C ILE A 572 -18.19 6.33 -20.74
N PRO A 573 -19.04 7.03 -21.50
CA PRO A 573 -20.42 7.31 -21.10
C PRO A 573 -21.30 6.06 -21.06
N PHE A 574 -21.08 5.11 -21.98
CA PHE A 574 -21.97 3.98 -22.22
C PHE A 574 -21.21 2.67 -22.24
N SER A 575 -21.84 1.60 -21.74
CA SER A 575 -21.29 0.25 -21.77
C SER A 575 -21.76 -0.55 -22.98
N SER A 576 -23.07 -0.52 -23.23
CA SER A 576 -23.75 -1.34 -24.21
C SER A 576 -25.10 -0.73 -24.59
N VAL A 577 -25.60 -1.13 -25.76
CA VAL A 577 -26.98 -0.86 -26.18
C VAL A 577 -27.68 -2.21 -26.35
N VAL A 578 -28.80 -2.40 -25.68
CA VAL A 578 -29.57 -3.66 -25.71
C VAL A 578 -31.00 -3.44 -26.19
N PRO A 579 -31.68 -4.48 -26.71
CA PRO A 579 -33.11 -4.41 -26.98
C PRO A 579 -33.89 -4.05 -25.71
N TRP A 580 -34.99 -3.31 -25.84
CA TRP A 580 -35.94 -3.10 -24.76
C TRP A 580 -37.33 -2.79 -25.31
N LYS A 581 -38.19 -3.81 -25.35
CA LYS A 581 -39.48 -3.76 -26.05
C LYS A 581 -39.28 -3.25 -27.49
N GLN A 582 -40.06 -2.26 -27.90
CA GLN A 582 -39.95 -1.59 -29.21
C GLN A 582 -38.85 -0.52 -29.28
N SER A 583 -38.08 -0.33 -28.21
CA SER A 583 -37.06 0.72 -28.08
C SER A 583 -35.66 0.12 -27.96
N ARG A 584 -34.65 0.98 -27.71
CA ARG A 584 -33.30 0.54 -27.32
C ARG A 584 -32.98 1.07 -25.94
N MET A 585 -32.46 0.22 -25.07
CA MET A 585 -31.94 0.62 -23.77
C MET A 585 -30.44 0.82 -23.85
N ILE A 586 -29.99 1.99 -23.42
CA ILE A 586 -28.59 2.40 -23.41
C ILE A 586 -28.12 2.32 -21.96
N PHE A 587 -27.20 1.39 -21.69
CA PHE A 587 -26.62 1.25 -20.37
C PHE A 587 -25.48 2.25 -20.16
N PRO A 588 -25.50 3.00 -19.06
CA PRO A 588 -24.40 3.86 -18.71
C PRO A 588 -23.18 3.04 -18.26
N TYR A 589 -21.99 3.61 -18.38
CA TYR A 589 -20.78 3.01 -17.79
C TYR A 589 -20.26 3.81 -16.59
N PHE A 590 -20.32 5.15 -16.63
CA PHE A 590 -20.05 6.04 -15.48
C PHE A 590 -21.15 7.09 -15.27
N ALA A 591 -22.32 6.91 -15.88
CA ALA A 591 -23.42 7.86 -15.79
C ALA A 591 -24.53 7.34 -14.87
N ASP A 592 -25.23 8.25 -14.21
CA ASP A 592 -26.17 7.92 -13.14
C ASP A 592 -27.50 7.33 -13.67
N GLU A 593 -27.75 7.37 -14.98
CA GLU A 593 -29.07 7.08 -15.55
C GLU A 593 -29.03 6.19 -16.79
N VAL A 594 -29.88 5.17 -16.77
CA VAL A 594 -30.26 4.39 -17.96
C VAL A 594 -31.06 5.28 -18.90
N GLN A 595 -30.77 5.17 -20.20
CA GLN A 595 -31.48 5.91 -21.25
C GLN A 595 -32.23 4.99 -22.18
N ILE A 596 -33.30 5.50 -22.78
CA ILE A 596 -34.06 4.81 -23.81
C ILE A 596 -34.04 5.64 -25.08
N LEU A 597 -33.65 5.02 -26.18
CA LEU A 597 -33.83 5.55 -27.53
C LEU A 597 -35.21 5.12 -28.06
N GLN A 598 -36.05 6.11 -28.33
CA GLN A 598 -37.33 5.95 -29.02
C GLN A 598 -37.07 6.08 -30.53
N HIS A 599 -36.99 4.96 -31.24
CA HIS A 599 -36.54 4.91 -32.64
C HIS A 599 -37.47 5.68 -33.58
N ASP A 600 -38.78 5.66 -33.32
CA ASP A 600 -39.82 6.41 -34.04
C ASP A 600 -39.62 7.93 -33.96
N LYS A 601 -39.06 8.41 -32.84
CA LYS A 601 -38.87 9.84 -32.55
C LYS A 601 -37.44 10.30 -32.68
N ARG A 602 -36.50 9.38 -32.95
CA ARG A 602 -35.04 9.61 -32.93
C ARG A 602 -34.60 10.38 -31.67
N GLN A 603 -35.23 10.08 -30.54
CA GLN A 603 -35.03 10.81 -29.30
C GLN A 603 -34.52 9.89 -28.21
N VAL A 604 -33.40 10.27 -27.59
CA VAL A 604 -32.88 9.61 -26.39
C VAL A 604 -33.44 10.33 -25.17
N LYS A 605 -34.01 9.57 -24.22
CA LYS A 605 -34.54 10.10 -22.96
C LYS A 605 -33.95 9.36 -21.77
N PRO A 606 -33.61 10.07 -20.69
CA PRO A 606 -33.35 9.41 -19.42
C PRO A 606 -34.62 8.69 -18.92
N MET A 607 -34.44 7.55 -18.26
CA MET A 607 -35.54 6.78 -17.67
C MET A 607 -35.30 6.53 -16.18
N PRO A 608 -35.48 7.54 -15.31
CA PRO A 608 -35.16 7.43 -13.89
C PRO A 608 -35.88 6.29 -13.18
N GLU A 609 -37.09 5.94 -13.58
CA GLU A 609 -37.82 4.80 -13.02
C GLU A 609 -37.17 3.46 -13.39
N LEU A 610 -36.73 3.30 -14.63
CA LEU A 610 -36.03 2.11 -15.07
C LEU A 610 -34.64 2.04 -14.47
N THR A 611 -33.95 3.18 -14.37
CA THR A 611 -32.73 3.32 -13.57
C THR A 611 -32.99 2.82 -12.16
N ARG A 612 -33.99 3.33 -11.42
CA ARG A 612 -34.30 2.83 -10.05
C ARG A 612 -34.61 1.33 -10.02
N LYS A 613 -35.21 0.78 -11.08
CA LYS A 613 -35.47 -0.67 -11.20
C LYS A 613 -34.23 -1.50 -11.56
N LEU A 614 -33.25 -0.97 -12.28
CA LEU A 614 -32.05 -1.74 -12.66
C LEU A 614 -30.84 -1.43 -11.76
N VAL A 615 -30.88 -0.27 -11.11
CA VAL A 615 -29.76 0.40 -10.43
C VAL A 615 -30.10 0.69 -8.96
N ARG A 616 -31.31 0.33 -8.45
CA ARG A 616 -31.82 0.45 -7.06
C ARG A 616 -31.13 1.53 -6.19
N PRO A 617 -31.81 2.62 -5.78
CA PRO A 617 -31.15 3.71 -5.07
C PRO A 617 -30.50 3.20 -3.77
N PHE A 618 -29.17 3.09 -3.76
CA PHE A 618 -28.40 3.00 -2.55
C PHE A 618 -28.16 4.42 -2.01
N GLU A 619 -27.86 4.49 -0.71
CA GLU A 619 -27.54 5.72 0.00
C GLU A 619 -26.55 6.56 -0.84
N GLU A 620 -26.86 7.85 -1.01
CA GLU A 620 -26.45 8.75 -2.12
C GLU A 620 -24.94 8.93 -2.41
N ASN A 621 -24.04 8.24 -1.72
CA ASN A 621 -22.61 8.52 -1.73
C ASN A 621 -21.74 7.63 -2.64
N ASP A 622 -22.24 6.53 -3.22
CA ASP A 622 -21.36 5.55 -3.92
C ASP A 622 -21.63 5.34 -5.43
N LEU A 623 -22.56 6.11 -6.04
CA LEU A 623 -22.98 5.90 -7.44
C LEU A 623 -21.89 6.19 -8.49
N ARG A 624 -20.85 6.97 -8.18
CA ARG A 624 -19.96 7.57 -9.19
C ARG A 624 -18.90 6.64 -9.80
N ASN A 625 -18.85 5.36 -9.41
CA ASN A 625 -17.79 4.44 -9.84
C ASN A 625 -18.28 3.03 -10.25
N GLU A 626 -19.57 2.83 -10.49
CA GLU A 626 -20.08 1.50 -10.84
C GLU A 626 -20.07 1.24 -12.35
N VAL A 627 -19.39 0.17 -12.75
CA VAL A 627 -19.40 -0.30 -14.14
C VAL A 627 -20.54 -1.29 -14.36
N PHE A 628 -21.39 -1.01 -15.36
CA PHE A 628 -22.44 -1.93 -15.83
C PHE A 628 -21.99 -2.68 -17.08
N TRP A 629 -22.13 -4.00 -17.07
CA TRP A 629 -22.01 -4.83 -18.27
C TRP A 629 -23.27 -5.63 -18.44
N ALA A 630 -23.97 -5.46 -19.56
CA ALA A 630 -25.07 -6.35 -19.94
C ALA A 630 -24.54 -7.40 -20.92
N ARG A 631 -24.75 -8.68 -20.63
CA ARG A 631 -24.50 -9.77 -21.58
C ARG A 631 -25.75 -10.61 -21.76
N ARG A 632 -25.99 -11.00 -23.00
CA ARG A 632 -27.10 -11.87 -23.38
C ARG A 632 -26.82 -13.29 -22.92
N GLY A 633 -27.82 -13.96 -22.33
CA GLY A 633 -27.74 -15.39 -22.05
C GLY A 633 -27.78 -16.23 -23.32
N LYS A 634 -27.31 -17.48 -23.26
CA LYS A 634 -27.40 -18.44 -24.39
C LYS A 634 -28.84 -18.76 -24.80
N ASP A 635 -29.78 -18.60 -23.87
CA ASP A 635 -31.20 -18.86 -24.09
C ASP A 635 -31.90 -17.69 -24.81
N ASP A 636 -31.16 -16.65 -25.21
CA ASP A 636 -31.57 -15.49 -26.02
C ASP A 636 -32.68 -14.58 -25.44
N GLU A 637 -33.34 -14.95 -24.35
CA GLU A 637 -34.49 -14.24 -23.77
C GLU A 637 -34.14 -13.21 -22.69
N SER A 638 -33.04 -13.42 -21.94
CA SER A 638 -32.66 -12.56 -20.83
C SER A 638 -31.21 -12.06 -20.91
N PHE A 639 -30.98 -10.97 -20.20
CA PHE A 639 -29.68 -10.34 -20.04
C PHE A 639 -29.34 -10.33 -18.55
N LEU A 640 -28.08 -10.61 -18.22
CA LEU A 640 -27.58 -10.33 -16.87
C LEU A 640 -26.71 -9.09 -16.92
N SER A 641 -26.99 -8.18 -15.99
CA SER A 641 -26.19 -7.02 -15.68
C SER A 641 -25.54 -7.20 -14.32
N PHE A 642 -24.23 -6.96 -14.27
CA PHE A 642 -23.48 -6.95 -13.01
C PHE A 642 -23.00 -5.54 -12.66
N ARG A 643 -22.77 -5.32 -11.37
CA ARG A 643 -22.21 -4.10 -10.78
C ARG A 643 -20.86 -4.42 -10.18
N GLU A 644 -19.77 -3.85 -10.70
CA GLU A 644 -18.39 -4.17 -10.28
C GLU A 644 -18.16 -4.15 -8.75
N ARG A 645 -18.96 -3.37 -7.99
CA ARG A 645 -18.91 -3.29 -6.52
C ARG A 645 -20.22 -3.67 -5.82
N GLY A 646 -21.25 -4.07 -6.56
CA GLY A 646 -22.56 -4.39 -6.01
C GLY A 646 -22.63 -5.80 -5.43
N THR A 647 -23.51 -6.01 -4.46
CA THR A 647 -23.81 -7.30 -3.84
C THR A 647 -24.93 -8.07 -4.54
N GLU A 648 -25.43 -7.57 -5.67
CA GLU A 648 -26.57 -8.13 -6.39
C GLU A 648 -26.26 -8.24 -7.90
N LEU A 649 -26.61 -9.38 -8.49
CA LEU A 649 -26.64 -9.59 -9.94
C LEU A 649 -28.07 -9.32 -10.43
N VAL A 650 -28.24 -8.55 -11.50
CA VAL A 650 -29.54 -8.18 -12.05
C VAL A 650 -29.80 -8.99 -13.32
N GLU A 651 -30.89 -9.75 -13.35
CA GLU A 651 -31.41 -10.38 -14.57
C GLU A 651 -32.60 -9.59 -15.09
N PHE A 652 -32.67 -9.35 -16.40
CA PHE A 652 -33.83 -8.68 -16.99
C PHE A 652 -34.18 -9.25 -18.37
N TRP A 653 -35.46 -9.11 -18.71
CA TRP A 653 -36.05 -9.57 -19.97
C TRP A 653 -36.50 -8.37 -20.79
N PRO A 654 -35.79 -8.01 -21.88
CA PRO A 654 -36.13 -6.89 -22.74
C PRO A 654 -37.59 -6.83 -23.20
N GLU A 655 -38.16 -7.97 -23.57
CA GLU A 655 -39.49 -8.04 -24.18
C GLU A 655 -40.61 -7.81 -23.16
N THR A 656 -40.50 -8.43 -21.99
CA THR A 656 -41.52 -8.29 -20.92
C THR A 656 -41.27 -7.03 -20.07
N GLY A 657 -40.02 -6.60 -19.97
CA GLY A 657 -39.55 -5.60 -19.02
C GLY A 657 -39.47 -6.13 -17.59
N GLU A 658 -39.50 -7.45 -17.41
CA GLU A 658 -39.30 -8.11 -16.11
C GLU A 658 -37.85 -7.92 -15.65
N VAL A 659 -37.68 -7.75 -14.33
CA VAL A 659 -36.38 -7.59 -13.68
C VAL A 659 -36.37 -8.47 -12.43
N ARG A 660 -35.30 -9.25 -12.27
CA ARG A 660 -35.04 -10.11 -11.13
C ARG A 660 -33.68 -9.77 -10.53
N TYR A 661 -33.59 -9.82 -9.21
CA TYR A 661 -32.33 -9.62 -8.49
C TYR A 661 -31.88 -10.94 -7.87
N HIS A 662 -30.61 -11.24 -8.03
CA HIS A 662 -29.95 -12.39 -7.46
C HIS A 662 -29.01 -11.94 -6.36
N LYS A 663 -29.24 -12.44 -5.14
CA LYS A 663 -28.37 -12.20 -3.98
C LYS A 663 -27.45 -13.38 -3.81
N LEU A 664 -26.41 -13.41 -4.64
CA LEU A 664 -25.47 -14.53 -4.68
C LEU A 664 -24.79 -14.71 -3.32
N LYS A 665 -24.90 -15.91 -2.74
CA LYS A 665 -24.35 -16.25 -1.43
C LYS A 665 -23.48 -17.48 -1.52
N LEU A 666 -22.29 -17.41 -0.95
CA LEU A 666 -21.45 -18.59 -0.76
C LEU A 666 -22.16 -19.57 0.17
N GLU A 667 -22.02 -20.88 -0.11
CA GLU A 667 -22.40 -21.89 0.87
C GLU A 667 -21.43 -21.83 2.06
N SER A 668 -21.91 -22.10 3.29
CA SER A 668 -21.10 -21.93 4.51
C SER A 668 -19.78 -22.71 4.51
N CYS A 669 -19.73 -23.87 3.83
CA CYS A 669 -18.48 -24.62 3.68
C CYS A 669 -17.48 -23.94 2.74
N ASP A 670 -17.96 -23.23 1.71
CA ASP A 670 -17.14 -22.49 0.77
C ASP A 670 -16.73 -21.13 1.31
N GLU A 671 -17.58 -20.50 2.12
CA GLU A 671 -17.22 -19.32 2.93
C GLU A 671 -16.04 -19.65 3.85
N GLN A 672 -16.15 -20.71 4.66
CA GLN A 672 -15.05 -21.17 5.51
C GLN A 672 -13.79 -21.54 4.69
N ARG A 673 -13.98 -22.19 3.53
CA ARG A 673 -12.86 -22.53 2.63
C ARG A 673 -12.16 -21.26 2.14
N LEU A 674 -12.93 -20.23 1.78
CA LEU A 674 -12.41 -18.97 1.30
C LEU A 674 -11.66 -18.21 2.40
N GLU A 675 -12.21 -18.17 3.62
CA GLU A 675 -11.52 -17.64 4.80
C GLU A 675 -10.19 -18.34 5.05
N ASN A 676 -10.16 -19.68 4.95
CA ASN A 676 -8.94 -20.46 5.11
C ASN A 676 -7.90 -20.16 4.02
N LEU A 677 -8.34 -20.00 2.76
CA LEU A 677 -7.47 -19.63 1.64
C LEU A 677 -6.88 -18.23 1.84
N VAL A 678 -7.71 -17.27 2.24
CA VAL A 678 -7.31 -15.91 2.58
C VAL A 678 -6.32 -15.89 3.74
N HIS A 679 -6.59 -16.66 4.80
CA HIS A 679 -5.69 -16.80 5.95
C HIS A 679 -4.35 -17.40 5.53
N SER A 680 -4.34 -18.48 4.74
CA SER A 680 -3.12 -19.08 4.22
C SER A 680 -2.33 -18.13 3.31
N TRP A 681 -3.03 -17.39 2.45
CA TRP A 681 -2.38 -16.38 1.59
C TRP A 681 -1.77 -15.26 2.43
N ASN A 682 -2.47 -14.78 3.46
CA ASN A 682 -1.94 -13.78 4.38
C ASN A 682 -0.68 -14.25 5.07
N LEU A 683 -0.67 -15.48 5.59
CA LEU A 683 0.52 -16.05 6.22
C LEU A 683 1.70 -16.10 5.25
N ARG A 684 1.48 -16.56 4.00
CA ARG A 684 2.55 -16.57 2.99
C ARG A 684 3.05 -15.17 2.64
N ASN A 685 2.18 -14.17 2.54
CA ASN A 685 2.59 -12.80 2.17
C ASN A 685 3.07 -11.95 3.34
N LEU A 686 2.69 -12.30 4.57
CA LEU A 686 3.38 -11.86 5.78
C LEU A 686 4.81 -12.42 5.75
N LEU A 687 5.00 -13.67 5.34
CA LEU A 687 6.29 -14.34 5.29
C LEU A 687 7.17 -13.94 4.10
N LYS A 688 6.62 -13.53 2.95
CA LYS A 688 7.40 -13.25 1.74
C LYS A 688 8.38 -12.08 1.90
N PRO A 689 7.97 -10.89 2.42
CA PRO A 689 8.91 -9.83 2.78
C PRO A 689 9.92 -10.29 3.85
N LEU A 690 9.51 -11.21 4.74
CA LEU A 690 10.40 -11.82 5.72
C LEU A 690 11.48 -12.68 5.06
N THR A 691 11.12 -13.61 4.17
CA THR A 691 12.11 -14.44 3.46
C THR A 691 13.02 -13.59 2.59
N ASP A 692 12.46 -12.62 1.84
CA ASP A 692 13.24 -11.77 0.94
C ASP A 692 14.19 -10.85 1.71
N GLU A 693 13.74 -10.25 2.83
CA GLU A 693 14.60 -9.42 3.69
C GLU A 693 15.55 -10.25 4.54
N ILE A 694 15.19 -11.47 4.97
CA ILE A 694 16.09 -12.39 5.67
C ILE A 694 17.21 -12.86 4.74
N GLU A 695 16.90 -13.19 3.49
CA GLU A 695 17.90 -13.54 2.47
C GLU A 695 18.81 -12.34 2.18
N LYS A 696 18.28 -11.12 2.04
CA LYS A 696 19.10 -9.90 1.87
C LYS A 696 19.90 -9.52 3.11
N ALA A 697 19.35 -9.69 4.31
CA ALA A 697 20.02 -9.41 5.59
C ALA A 697 21.11 -10.43 5.89
N SER A 698 21.01 -11.67 5.38
CA SER A 698 22.10 -12.64 5.44
C SER A 698 23.36 -12.18 4.67
N TYR A 699 23.20 -11.28 3.69
CA TYR A 699 24.29 -10.69 2.91
C TYR A 699 24.81 -9.36 3.46
N ARG A 700 24.01 -8.60 4.22
CA ARG A 700 24.48 -7.37 4.90
C ARG A 700 25.08 -7.75 6.26
N GLN A 701 26.40 -7.63 6.36
CA GLN A 701 27.16 -7.82 7.61
C GLN A 701 26.61 -6.91 8.73
N TYR A 702 25.73 -7.45 9.57
CA TYR A 702 25.37 -6.84 10.85
C TYR A 702 26.31 -7.39 11.93
N ALA A 703 27.14 -6.50 12.48
CA ALA A 703 28.26 -6.79 13.38
C ALA A 703 27.90 -7.60 14.65
N THR A 704 26.63 -7.61 15.06
CA THR A 704 26.12 -8.40 16.20
C THR A 704 26.01 -9.89 15.90
N THR A 705 25.73 -10.28 14.65
CA THR A 705 25.75 -11.70 14.22
C THR A 705 27.19 -12.21 14.14
N GLY A 706 28.14 -11.33 13.77
CA GLY A 706 29.58 -11.61 13.79
C GLY A 706 30.10 -11.93 15.19
N GLN A 707 29.70 -11.18 16.22
CA GLN A 707 30.05 -11.49 17.61
C GLN A 707 29.39 -12.78 18.12
N ARG A 708 28.13 -13.07 17.74
CA ARG A 708 27.46 -14.33 18.09
C ARG A 708 28.18 -15.53 17.50
N ILE A 709 28.52 -15.49 16.21
CA ILE A 709 29.29 -16.55 15.55
C ILE A 709 30.68 -16.67 16.17
N TRP A 710 31.35 -15.55 16.46
CA TRP A 710 32.70 -15.57 17.05
C TRP A 710 32.73 -16.11 18.48
N LYS A 711 31.71 -15.80 19.30
CA LYS A 711 31.55 -16.32 20.67
C LYS A 711 31.20 -17.81 20.66
N THR A 712 30.25 -18.23 19.81
CA THR A 712 29.91 -19.66 19.64
C THR A 712 31.08 -20.47 19.07
N VAL A 713 31.91 -19.89 18.19
CA VAL A 713 33.14 -20.53 17.70
C VAL A 713 34.20 -20.61 18.79
N ASN A 714 34.39 -19.58 19.62
CA ASN A 714 35.33 -19.62 20.75
C ASN A 714 34.87 -20.51 21.91
N ASP A 715 33.57 -20.77 22.06
CA ASP A 715 33.06 -21.72 23.06
C ASP A 715 33.11 -23.19 22.57
N MET A 716 33.36 -23.40 21.27
CA MET A 716 33.51 -24.73 20.64
C MET A 716 34.98 -25.18 20.48
N TYR A 717 35.96 -24.30 20.69
CA TYR A 717 37.41 -24.57 20.65
C TYR A 717 38.05 -24.24 21.99
#